data_AF-A0A9R1B6T3-F1
#
_entry.id   AF-A0A9R1B6T3-F1
#
_cell.length_a   1.000
_cell.length_b   1.000
_cell.length_c   1.000
_cell.angle_alpha   90.00
_cell.angle_beta   90.00
_cell.angle_gamma   90.00
#
_symmetry.space_group_name_H-M   'P 1'
#
loop_
_entity.id
_entity.type
_entity.pdbx_description
1 polymer ?
#
loop_
_entity_poly.entity_id
_entity_poly.type
_entity_poly.pdbx_seq_one_letter_code
_entity_poly.pdbx_strand_id
1 'polypeptide(L)'
;MAIAFPMLLVLSVLLYPNGISKSLAARPPVVNIGSILQLNSTTGGVAAIAINAALEDINSDPTVLNGTTLKVETKDTNCFDGFLGMVQALQFMETDVIAIVGPQCSAIAHIISYVANELRVPLMSFASDATLSSIQFPFFVRTAPSDLYQMAAVAAVVDYNHWKIVTAIYVDDDYGRNGIAALDDALTAKRCKISYKIGFPANAKKSELINLLVSVSYMESRVIILHTGAEPGLKLFSMANRLNMMGNGYVWIATDWLSAYLDANSSVPAETISGMQGVLTLRPHIPNSKIKSNLISKWSRQSQKYNHSDLRVNTYGFYVYDSVWTVARALDAFFDDGGSISFSNDSRLRDATGGTLHLEAMSIFDKGRKLLEKIRKVNFTGPSGHVQFDASGDLIHPAYEIINVIGNGMRTIGFWSNYSGSLSTVPPEALYSKPPNTSLANQQLYDVIWPGQTAQRPRGWVFPSNAKELKIGIPNRFSFREFVTKDNVTGSMKGYCIDVFTQALALLPYPVTYKFVPFGSGTENPHYDKLIQMVESNELDGAVGDIAVTMKRTVNADFTQPFIETGLVILAPVKRHITTSWAFLQPFTLEMWCVTGLFFLVVGVVVWVLEHRINDEFRGSPREQLITIFWFSFSTLFFAHSE
;
A
#
# COMPACT_ATOMS: atom_id res chain seq x y z
N MET A 1 -44.41 29.19 -83.17
CA MET A 1 -44.74 29.37 -81.75
C MET A 1 -44.15 28.17 -81.01
N ALA A 2 -42.91 28.34 -80.57
CA ALA A 2 -42.00 27.29 -80.16
C ALA A 2 -41.67 27.49 -78.68
N ILE A 3 -42.57 27.10 -77.78
CA ILE A 3 -42.34 27.10 -76.31
C ILE A 3 -43.00 25.89 -75.62
N ALA A 4 -43.59 24.92 -76.35
CA ALA A 4 -44.31 23.82 -75.70
C ALA A 4 -43.45 22.56 -75.39
N PHE A 5 -42.28 22.41 -76.01
CA PHE A 5 -41.47 21.19 -75.88
C PHE A 5 -40.43 21.17 -74.73
N PRO A 6 -39.84 22.29 -74.27
CA PRO A 6 -38.88 22.23 -73.18
C PRO A 6 -39.55 22.19 -71.79
N MET A 7 -40.84 22.53 -71.69
CA MET A 7 -41.54 22.57 -70.40
C MET A 7 -42.00 21.17 -69.92
N LEU A 8 -42.22 20.23 -70.85
CA LEU A 8 -42.60 18.85 -70.51
C LEU A 8 -41.40 18.02 -70.03
N LEU A 9 -40.19 18.32 -70.51
CA LEU A 9 -38.97 17.63 -70.10
C LEU A 9 -38.50 18.07 -68.70
N VAL A 10 -38.76 19.33 -68.31
CA VAL A 10 -38.47 19.82 -66.94
C VAL A 10 -39.46 19.25 -65.92
N LEU A 11 -40.72 18.97 -66.33
CA LEU A 11 -41.70 18.35 -65.44
C LEU A 11 -41.43 16.85 -65.22
N SER A 12 -40.78 16.14 -66.16
CA SER A 12 -40.41 14.73 -66.00
C SER A 12 -39.15 14.53 -65.12
N VAL A 13 -38.32 15.55 -64.95
CA VAL A 13 -37.15 15.49 -64.05
C VAL A 13 -37.52 15.85 -62.60
N LEU A 14 -38.63 16.57 -62.39
CA LEU A 14 -39.13 16.94 -61.05
C LEU A 14 -40.10 15.92 -60.43
N LEU A 15 -40.49 14.86 -61.17
CA LEU A 15 -41.41 13.81 -60.71
C LEU A 15 -40.75 12.44 -60.51
N TYR A 16 -39.42 12.37 -60.45
CA TYR A 16 -38.79 11.25 -59.75
C TYR A 16 -38.87 11.55 -58.25
N PRO A 17 -39.64 10.78 -57.46
CA PRO A 17 -39.29 10.69 -56.06
C PRO A 17 -37.92 10.02 -56.05
N ASN A 18 -36.85 10.82 -55.90
CA ASN A 18 -35.63 10.37 -55.24
C ASN A 18 -35.98 10.11 -53.76
N GLY A 19 -36.96 9.23 -53.53
CA GLY A 19 -36.98 8.39 -52.37
C GLY A 19 -35.74 7.54 -52.52
N ILE A 20 -34.66 7.95 -51.87
CA ILE A 20 -33.72 7.01 -51.31
C ILE A 20 -34.56 6.19 -50.32
N SER A 21 -35.32 5.21 -50.82
CA SER A 21 -35.69 4.08 -49.99
C SER A 21 -34.34 3.44 -49.69
N LYS A 22 -33.74 3.82 -48.55
CA LYS A 22 -32.84 2.90 -47.89
C LYS A 22 -33.67 1.63 -47.79
N SER A 23 -33.33 0.64 -48.62
CA SER A 23 -33.71 -0.74 -48.37
C SER A 23 -33.24 -1.00 -46.94
N LEU A 24 -34.15 -0.84 -45.97
CA LEU A 24 -33.87 -1.25 -44.61
C LEU A 24 -33.71 -2.76 -44.77
N ALA A 25 -32.46 -3.22 -44.69
CA ALA A 25 -32.17 -4.64 -44.70
C ALA A 25 -33.13 -5.30 -43.72
N ALA A 26 -33.91 -6.27 -44.20
CA ALA A 26 -34.90 -6.93 -43.37
C ALA A 26 -34.20 -7.47 -42.12
N ARG A 27 -34.69 -7.06 -40.94
CA ARG A 27 -34.13 -7.51 -39.66
C ARG A 27 -34.14 -9.05 -39.63
N PRO A 28 -33.07 -9.71 -39.19
CA PRO A 28 -33.05 -11.17 -39.10
C PRO A 28 -34.10 -11.65 -38.07
N PRO A 29 -34.82 -12.75 -38.35
CA PRO A 29 -35.84 -13.27 -37.42
C PRO A 29 -35.21 -13.86 -36.14
N VAL A 30 -33.97 -14.34 -36.23
CA VAL A 30 -33.21 -14.91 -35.12
C VAL A 30 -31.79 -14.38 -35.18
N VAL A 31 -31.25 -14.00 -34.02
CA VAL A 31 -29.85 -13.60 -33.85
C VAL A 31 -29.23 -14.45 -32.76
N ASN A 32 -28.09 -15.08 -33.07
CA ASN A 32 -27.33 -15.88 -32.13
C ASN A 32 -26.10 -15.10 -31.66
N ILE A 33 -25.88 -15.06 -30.35
CA ILE A 33 -24.63 -14.60 -29.75
C ILE A 33 -23.99 -15.74 -28.97
N GLY A 34 -22.70 -15.63 -28.68
CA GLY A 34 -21.97 -16.64 -27.93
C GLY A 34 -21.88 -16.34 -26.44
N SER A 35 -21.65 -17.38 -25.65
CA SER A 35 -21.26 -17.26 -24.24
C SER A 35 -20.21 -18.30 -23.90
N ILE A 36 -19.16 -17.89 -23.19
CA ILE A 36 -18.09 -18.79 -22.73
C ILE A 36 -18.10 -18.75 -21.21
N LEU A 37 -18.37 -19.88 -20.55
CA LEU A 37 -18.50 -19.93 -19.08
C LEU A 37 -17.87 -21.21 -18.53
N GLN A 38 -17.51 -21.23 -17.25
CA GLN A 38 -17.30 -22.48 -16.52
C GLN A 38 -18.55 -22.77 -15.69
N LEU A 39 -19.42 -23.65 -16.18
CA LEU A 39 -20.74 -23.91 -15.60
C LEU A 39 -20.64 -24.59 -14.22
N ASN A 40 -19.60 -25.41 -14.00
CA ASN A 40 -19.35 -26.09 -12.74
C ASN A 40 -18.68 -25.19 -11.67
N SER A 41 -18.89 -23.86 -11.73
CA SER A 41 -18.42 -22.93 -10.70
C SER A 41 -19.59 -22.09 -10.20
N THR A 42 -19.51 -21.58 -8.96
CA THR A 42 -20.56 -20.71 -8.41
C THR A 42 -20.85 -19.52 -9.33
N THR A 43 -19.81 -18.81 -9.78
CA THR A 43 -19.98 -17.63 -10.65
C THR A 43 -20.52 -18.01 -12.03
N GLY A 44 -20.06 -19.10 -12.64
CA GLY A 44 -20.56 -19.52 -13.95
C GLY A 44 -21.99 -20.06 -13.92
N GLY A 45 -22.38 -20.78 -12.87
CA GLY A 45 -23.77 -21.19 -12.66
C GLY A 45 -24.70 -19.98 -12.47
N VAL A 46 -24.27 -18.98 -11.69
CA VAL A 46 -25.00 -17.71 -11.55
C VAL A 46 -25.08 -16.96 -12.89
N ALA A 47 -24.00 -16.92 -13.66
CA ALA A 47 -23.97 -16.30 -14.97
C ALA A 47 -24.94 -16.99 -15.95
N ALA A 48 -24.98 -18.32 -15.97
CA ALA A 48 -25.91 -19.08 -16.81
C ALA A 48 -27.38 -18.76 -16.48
N ILE A 49 -27.74 -18.68 -15.19
CA ILE A 49 -29.09 -18.26 -14.77
C ILE A 49 -29.38 -16.82 -15.23
N ALA A 50 -28.43 -15.91 -15.03
CA ALA A 50 -28.58 -14.50 -15.39
C ALA A 50 -28.77 -14.28 -16.90
N ILE A 51 -28.01 -14.99 -17.74
CA ILE A 51 -28.16 -14.94 -19.21
C ILE A 51 -29.57 -15.37 -19.61
N ASN A 52 -30.04 -16.50 -19.07
CA ASN A 52 -31.37 -17.01 -19.40
C ASN A 52 -32.49 -16.08 -18.92
N ALA A 53 -32.36 -15.52 -17.71
CA ALA A 53 -33.31 -14.53 -17.20
C ALA A 53 -33.36 -13.27 -18.09
N ALA A 54 -32.20 -12.81 -18.57
CA ALA A 54 -32.13 -11.69 -19.51
C ALA A 54 -32.78 -12.03 -20.86
N LEU A 55 -32.51 -13.22 -21.42
CA LEU A 55 -33.13 -13.67 -22.68
C LEU A 55 -34.64 -13.73 -22.61
N GLU A 56 -35.21 -14.21 -21.49
CA GLU A 56 -36.67 -14.24 -21.31
C GLU A 56 -37.27 -12.84 -21.27
N ASP A 57 -36.66 -11.92 -20.52
CA ASP A 57 -37.15 -10.54 -20.40
C ASP A 57 -36.97 -9.78 -21.73
N ILE A 58 -35.83 -9.93 -22.43
CA ILE A 58 -35.54 -9.29 -23.73
C ILE A 58 -36.49 -9.76 -24.82
N ASN A 59 -36.66 -11.07 -24.99
CA ASN A 59 -37.50 -11.62 -26.06
C ASN A 59 -39.01 -11.40 -25.80
N SER A 60 -39.38 -11.00 -24.58
CA SER A 60 -40.76 -10.64 -24.22
C SER A 60 -41.01 -9.13 -24.30
N ASP A 61 -39.96 -8.30 -24.46
CA ASP A 61 -40.06 -6.84 -24.49
C ASP A 61 -40.22 -6.35 -25.95
N PRO A 62 -41.37 -5.77 -26.33
CA PRO A 62 -41.58 -5.29 -27.70
C PRO A 62 -40.77 -4.03 -28.05
N THR A 63 -40.10 -3.41 -27.07
CA THR A 63 -39.32 -2.17 -27.25
C THR A 63 -37.88 -2.41 -27.67
N VAL A 64 -37.39 -3.64 -27.61
CA VAL A 64 -36.02 -4.02 -28.00
C VAL A 64 -36.07 -5.22 -28.93
N LEU A 65 -35.29 -5.19 -30.01
CA LEU A 65 -35.21 -6.28 -30.99
C LEU A 65 -36.59 -6.74 -31.51
N ASN A 66 -37.52 -5.80 -31.72
CA ASN A 66 -38.86 -6.13 -32.16
C ASN A 66 -38.83 -6.92 -33.49
N GLY A 67 -39.46 -8.10 -33.49
CA GLY A 67 -39.46 -9.04 -34.62
C GLY A 67 -38.23 -9.95 -34.74
N THR A 68 -37.26 -9.83 -33.83
CA THR A 68 -36.01 -10.61 -33.81
C THR A 68 -35.87 -11.35 -32.48
N THR A 69 -35.74 -12.67 -32.51
CA THR A 69 -35.47 -13.48 -31.30
C THR A 69 -33.97 -13.56 -31.04
N LEU A 70 -33.53 -13.12 -29.86
CA LEU A 70 -32.16 -13.30 -29.39
C LEU A 70 -31.97 -14.69 -28.78
N LYS A 71 -30.90 -15.38 -29.18
CA LYS A 71 -30.45 -16.64 -28.58
C LYS A 71 -29.00 -16.55 -28.18
N VAL A 72 -28.63 -17.27 -27.13
CA VAL A 72 -27.25 -17.41 -26.68
C VAL A 72 -26.85 -18.87 -26.78
N GLU A 73 -25.77 -19.13 -27.49
CA GLU A 73 -25.10 -20.44 -27.48
C GLU A 73 -23.99 -20.42 -26.43
N THR A 74 -24.03 -21.37 -25.49
CA THR A 74 -23.09 -21.39 -24.36
C THR A 74 -22.10 -22.54 -24.52
N LYS A 75 -20.81 -22.22 -24.48
CA LYS A 75 -19.71 -23.17 -24.35
C LYS A 75 -19.27 -23.29 -22.89
N ASP A 76 -19.31 -24.51 -22.36
CA ASP A 76 -18.69 -24.84 -21.08
C ASP A 76 -17.17 -24.97 -21.24
N THR A 77 -16.43 -24.37 -20.32
CA THR A 77 -14.97 -24.26 -20.32
C THR A 77 -14.40 -24.55 -18.93
N ASN A 78 -13.08 -24.72 -18.85
CA ASN A 78 -12.38 -24.96 -17.59
C ASN A 78 -11.43 -23.81 -17.24
N CYS A 79 -11.66 -23.12 -16.12
CA CYS A 79 -10.77 -22.07 -15.63
C CYS A 79 -9.69 -22.57 -14.67
N PHE A 80 -9.83 -23.77 -14.11
CA PHE A 80 -8.80 -24.36 -13.25
C PHE A 80 -7.64 -24.92 -14.06
N ASP A 81 -7.92 -25.37 -15.29
CA ASP A 81 -6.94 -25.75 -16.29
C ASP A 81 -6.99 -24.75 -17.43
N GLY A 82 -6.17 -23.71 -17.33
CA GLY A 82 -6.10 -22.64 -18.32
C GLY A 82 -5.85 -23.16 -19.74
N PHE A 83 -5.04 -24.21 -19.90
CA PHE A 83 -4.76 -24.78 -21.21
C PHE A 83 -6.02 -25.42 -21.83
N LEU A 84 -6.72 -26.27 -21.08
CA LEU A 84 -7.95 -26.89 -21.58
C LEU A 84 -9.03 -25.85 -21.86
N GLY A 85 -9.18 -24.86 -20.98
CA GLY A 85 -10.11 -23.74 -21.16
C GLY A 85 -9.82 -22.94 -22.43
N MET A 86 -8.55 -22.68 -22.72
CA MET A 86 -8.13 -22.01 -23.96
C MET A 86 -8.52 -22.80 -25.20
N VAL A 87 -8.26 -24.11 -25.24
CA VAL A 87 -8.63 -24.97 -26.39
C VAL A 87 -10.14 -24.96 -26.60
N GLN A 88 -10.92 -25.12 -25.54
CA GLN A 88 -12.38 -25.14 -25.61
C GLN A 88 -12.97 -23.80 -26.07
N ALA A 89 -12.38 -22.69 -25.60
CA ALA A 89 -12.79 -21.35 -25.98
C ALA A 89 -12.40 -21.04 -27.44
N LEU A 90 -11.20 -21.46 -27.89
CA LEU A 90 -10.76 -21.33 -29.29
C LEU A 90 -11.68 -22.11 -30.24
N GLN A 91 -12.03 -23.35 -29.90
CA GLN A 91 -12.99 -24.16 -30.67
C GLN A 91 -14.35 -23.47 -30.79
N PHE A 92 -14.78 -22.71 -29.78
CA PHE A 92 -16.04 -21.99 -29.85
C PHE A 92 -15.99 -20.79 -30.81
N MET A 93 -14.81 -20.18 -30.99
CA MET A 93 -14.59 -19.10 -31.96
C MET A 93 -14.62 -19.57 -33.43
N GLU A 94 -14.65 -20.88 -33.68
CA GLU A 94 -14.89 -21.46 -35.01
C GLU A 94 -16.34 -21.29 -35.48
N THR A 95 -17.24 -20.85 -34.58
CA THR A 95 -18.63 -20.54 -34.91
C THR A 95 -18.78 -19.08 -35.34
N ASP A 96 -19.77 -18.81 -36.20
CA ASP A 96 -20.11 -17.46 -36.69
C ASP A 96 -20.82 -16.61 -35.60
N VAL A 97 -20.15 -16.39 -34.46
CA VAL A 97 -20.64 -15.56 -33.36
C VAL A 97 -20.39 -14.07 -33.63
N ILE A 98 -21.41 -13.25 -33.44
CA ILE A 98 -21.32 -11.80 -33.70
C ILE A 98 -21.01 -10.96 -32.45
N ALA A 99 -21.15 -11.55 -31.26
CA ALA A 99 -20.81 -10.98 -29.97
C ALA A 99 -20.67 -12.12 -28.95
N ILE A 100 -19.87 -11.93 -27.91
CA ILE A 100 -19.66 -12.93 -26.86
C ILE A 100 -19.91 -12.32 -25.49
N VAL A 101 -20.63 -13.04 -24.62
CA VAL A 101 -20.78 -12.72 -23.20
C VAL A 101 -19.90 -13.66 -22.37
N GLY A 102 -19.08 -13.12 -21.49
CA GLY A 102 -17.97 -13.86 -20.87
C GLY A 102 -16.68 -13.79 -21.71
N PRO A 103 -15.63 -14.56 -21.40
CA PRO A 103 -15.54 -15.49 -20.27
C PRO A 103 -15.48 -14.78 -18.92
N GLN A 104 -15.76 -15.54 -17.85
CA GLN A 104 -15.68 -15.07 -16.46
C GLN A 104 -14.25 -15.08 -15.89
N CYS A 105 -13.36 -15.85 -16.50
CA CYS A 105 -12.01 -16.11 -15.99
C CYS A 105 -10.99 -15.35 -16.82
N SER A 106 -10.14 -14.57 -16.15
CA SER A 106 -9.21 -13.65 -16.82
C SER A 106 -8.19 -14.36 -17.71
N ALA A 107 -7.71 -15.55 -17.31
CA ALA A 107 -6.79 -16.34 -18.13
C ALA A 107 -7.39 -16.70 -19.51
N ILE A 108 -8.68 -17.08 -19.55
CA ILE A 108 -9.38 -17.36 -20.81
C ILE A 108 -9.71 -16.04 -21.54
N ALA A 109 -10.09 -14.99 -20.81
CA ALA A 109 -10.42 -13.68 -21.37
C ALA A 109 -9.24 -13.08 -22.14
N HIS A 110 -8.02 -13.19 -21.63
CA HIS A 110 -6.80 -12.71 -22.30
C HIS A 110 -6.62 -13.36 -23.67
N ILE A 111 -6.73 -14.68 -23.73
CA ILE A 111 -6.55 -15.42 -24.99
C ILE A 111 -7.66 -15.12 -25.99
N ILE A 112 -8.91 -15.13 -25.53
CA ILE A 112 -10.05 -14.85 -26.41
C ILE A 112 -10.07 -13.40 -26.86
N SER A 113 -9.50 -12.47 -26.09
CA SER A 113 -9.36 -11.08 -26.53
C SER A 113 -8.47 -10.93 -27.76
N TYR A 114 -7.39 -11.72 -27.89
CA TYR A 114 -6.59 -11.74 -29.13
C TYR A 114 -7.41 -12.23 -30.32
N VAL A 115 -8.16 -13.31 -30.14
CA VAL A 115 -8.98 -13.90 -31.22
C VAL A 115 -10.13 -12.96 -31.61
N ALA A 116 -10.82 -12.41 -30.62
CA ALA A 116 -11.90 -11.44 -30.78
C ALA A 116 -11.44 -10.20 -31.55
N ASN A 117 -10.20 -9.73 -31.34
CA ASN A 117 -9.62 -8.64 -32.11
C ASN A 117 -9.45 -8.98 -33.60
N GLU A 118 -8.90 -10.16 -33.90
CA GLU A 118 -8.67 -10.60 -35.28
C GLU A 118 -10.00 -10.85 -36.00
N LEU A 119 -10.95 -11.53 -35.35
CA LEU A 119 -12.29 -11.82 -35.89
C LEU A 119 -13.26 -10.63 -35.78
N ARG A 120 -12.85 -9.53 -35.14
CA ARG A 120 -13.63 -8.31 -34.90
C ARG A 120 -14.94 -8.56 -34.15
N VAL A 121 -14.96 -9.52 -33.24
CA VAL A 121 -16.14 -9.88 -32.44
C VAL A 121 -16.10 -9.10 -31.12
N PRO A 122 -17.10 -8.27 -30.79
CA PRO A 122 -17.16 -7.62 -29.49
C PRO A 122 -17.27 -8.64 -28.34
N LEU A 123 -16.43 -8.47 -27.32
CA LEU A 123 -16.31 -9.35 -26.18
C LEU A 123 -16.79 -8.64 -24.91
N MET A 124 -18.02 -8.95 -24.48
CA MET A 124 -18.64 -8.45 -23.25
C MET A 124 -18.32 -9.37 -22.08
N SER A 125 -17.16 -9.18 -21.46
CA SER A 125 -16.69 -10.03 -20.37
C SER A 125 -17.00 -9.41 -19.00
N PHE A 126 -16.95 -10.25 -17.97
CA PHE A 126 -17.01 -9.85 -16.57
C PHE A 126 -15.80 -10.38 -15.79
N ALA A 127 -14.72 -10.71 -16.51
CA ALA A 127 -13.40 -10.90 -15.93
C ALA A 127 -12.86 -9.55 -15.43
N SER A 128 -12.34 -9.54 -14.20
CA SER A 128 -12.01 -8.31 -13.46
C SER A 128 -10.56 -7.85 -13.65
N ASP A 129 -9.68 -8.66 -14.24
CA ASP A 129 -8.26 -8.32 -14.41
C ASP A 129 -8.06 -6.94 -15.06
N ALA A 130 -7.27 -6.08 -14.41
CA ALA A 130 -7.03 -4.71 -14.84
C ALA A 130 -6.38 -4.60 -16.23
N THR A 131 -5.58 -5.59 -16.62
CA THR A 131 -4.81 -5.58 -17.88
C THR A 131 -5.67 -5.88 -19.12
N LEU A 132 -6.91 -6.37 -18.95
CA LEU A 132 -7.84 -6.61 -20.05
C LEU A 132 -8.36 -5.31 -20.70
N SER A 133 -8.31 -4.19 -19.98
CA SER A 133 -8.67 -2.86 -20.53
C SER A 133 -7.50 -2.15 -21.20
N SER A 134 -6.50 -2.93 -21.62
CA SER A 134 -5.35 -2.46 -22.40
C SER A 134 -5.77 -2.06 -23.82
N ILE A 135 -5.06 -1.10 -24.40
CA ILE A 135 -5.17 -0.74 -25.82
C ILE A 135 -4.94 -1.93 -26.77
N GLN A 136 -4.31 -3.00 -26.27
CA GLN A 136 -4.10 -4.25 -26.97
C GLN A 136 -5.42 -5.00 -27.25
N PHE A 137 -6.48 -4.77 -26.49
CA PHE A 137 -7.76 -5.49 -26.58
C PHE A 137 -8.92 -4.56 -26.94
N PRO A 138 -8.91 -3.91 -28.12
CA PRO A 138 -9.91 -2.91 -28.48
C PRO A 138 -11.35 -3.44 -28.57
N PHE A 139 -11.57 -4.75 -28.74
CA PHE A 139 -12.92 -5.35 -28.76
C PHE A 139 -13.44 -5.80 -27.38
N PHE A 140 -12.62 -5.67 -26.33
CA PHE A 140 -13.00 -5.98 -24.97
C PHE A 140 -13.82 -4.83 -24.36
N VAL A 141 -14.92 -5.17 -23.71
CA VAL A 141 -15.76 -4.28 -22.91
C VAL A 141 -16.26 -5.07 -21.70
N ARG A 142 -16.33 -4.45 -20.52
CA ARG A 142 -16.80 -5.15 -19.32
C ARG A 142 -17.80 -4.37 -18.49
N THR A 143 -18.78 -5.10 -17.98
CA THR A 143 -19.81 -4.60 -17.06
C THR A 143 -19.43 -4.76 -15.60
N ALA A 144 -18.49 -5.67 -15.28
CA ALA A 144 -17.93 -5.80 -13.95
C ALA A 144 -16.80 -4.77 -13.72
N PRO A 145 -16.67 -4.20 -12.51
CA PRO A 145 -15.56 -3.32 -12.18
C PRO A 145 -14.18 -3.98 -12.30
N SER A 146 -13.20 -3.17 -12.71
CA SER A 146 -11.78 -3.56 -12.72
C SER A 146 -11.25 -3.87 -11.33
N ASP A 147 -10.39 -4.89 -11.22
CA ASP A 147 -9.58 -5.15 -10.04
C ASP A 147 -8.67 -3.98 -9.67
N LEU A 148 -8.34 -3.09 -10.62
CA LEU A 148 -7.64 -1.83 -10.32
C LEU A 148 -8.36 -1.03 -9.22
N TYR A 149 -9.69 -0.97 -9.30
CA TYR A 149 -10.52 -0.26 -8.33
C TYR A 149 -10.70 -1.05 -7.02
N GLN A 150 -10.82 -2.37 -7.12
CA GLN A 150 -10.84 -3.24 -5.94
C GLN A 150 -9.57 -3.08 -5.11
N MET A 151 -8.41 -3.10 -5.76
CA MET A 151 -7.12 -3.01 -5.09
C MET A 151 -6.87 -1.62 -4.51
N ALA A 152 -7.38 -0.57 -5.16
CA ALA A 152 -7.41 0.77 -4.58
C ALA A 152 -8.27 0.83 -3.31
N ALA A 153 -9.42 0.14 -3.27
CA ALA A 153 -10.25 0.02 -2.08
C ALA A 153 -9.55 -0.76 -0.95
N VAL A 154 -8.90 -1.89 -1.28
CA VAL A 154 -8.09 -2.66 -0.32
C VAL A 154 -6.96 -1.80 0.26
N ALA A 155 -6.21 -1.08 -0.58
CA ALA A 155 -5.14 -0.19 -0.14
C ALA A 155 -5.67 0.94 0.77
N ALA A 156 -6.87 1.47 0.49
CA ALA A 156 -7.51 2.44 1.36
C ALA A 156 -7.85 1.87 2.74
N VAL A 157 -8.35 0.62 2.81
CA VAL A 157 -8.60 -0.08 4.09
C VAL A 157 -7.30 -0.30 4.86
N VAL A 158 -6.22 -0.67 4.17
CA VAL A 158 -4.90 -0.87 4.79
C VAL A 158 -4.36 0.43 5.40
N ASP A 159 -4.41 1.53 4.64
CA ASP A 159 -3.91 2.83 5.09
C ASP A 159 -4.76 3.44 6.22
N TYR A 160 -6.09 3.30 6.15
CA TYR A 160 -7.02 3.72 7.20
C TYR A 160 -6.73 3.08 8.55
N ASN A 161 -6.31 1.81 8.54
CA ASN A 161 -5.94 1.08 9.74
C ASN A 161 -4.48 1.29 10.17
N HIS A 162 -3.73 2.13 9.45
CA HIS A 162 -2.31 2.46 9.67
C HIS A 162 -1.35 1.27 9.56
N TRP A 163 -1.75 0.22 8.83
CA TRP A 163 -0.83 -0.87 8.53
C TRP A 163 0.04 -0.48 7.34
N LYS A 164 1.37 -0.61 7.48
CA LYS A 164 2.32 -0.20 6.44
C LYS A 164 2.90 -1.36 5.64
N ILE A 165 2.76 -2.58 6.15
CA ILE A 165 3.31 -3.78 5.55
C ILE A 165 2.23 -4.85 5.54
N VAL A 166 2.06 -5.52 4.40
CA VAL A 166 1.07 -6.59 4.20
C VAL A 166 1.70 -7.80 3.50
N THR A 167 1.10 -8.98 3.66
CA THR A 167 1.44 -10.18 2.90
C THR A 167 0.32 -10.47 1.89
N ALA A 168 0.68 -10.67 0.62
CA ALA A 168 -0.27 -11.02 -0.42
C ALA A 168 -0.18 -12.52 -0.75
N ILE A 169 -1.30 -13.22 -0.66
CA ILE A 169 -1.46 -14.60 -1.10
C ILE A 169 -2.45 -14.62 -2.26
N TYR A 170 -2.06 -15.24 -3.37
CA TYR A 170 -2.85 -15.21 -4.59
C TYR A 170 -2.77 -16.50 -5.40
N VAL A 171 -3.76 -16.73 -6.27
CA VAL A 171 -3.71 -17.82 -7.25
C VAL A 171 -2.72 -17.44 -8.36
N ASP A 172 -1.79 -18.33 -8.70
CA ASP A 172 -0.67 -18.00 -9.59
C ASP A 172 -1.05 -18.11 -11.09
N ASP A 173 -1.96 -17.24 -11.52
CA ASP A 173 -2.41 -17.06 -12.91
C ASP A 173 -2.45 -15.56 -13.30
N ASP A 174 -2.95 -15.24 -14.50
CA ASP A 174 -3.07 -13.85 -14.97
C ASP A 174 -3.91 -12.98 -14.01
N TYR A 175 -5.04 -13.50 -13.54
CA TYR A 175 -5.93 -12.80 -12.60
C TYR A 175 -5.20 -12.46 -11.30
N GLY A 176 -4.58 -13.46 -10.65
CA GLY A 176 -3.91 -13.25 -9.38
C GLY A 176 -2.66 -12.38 -9.49
N ARG A 177 -1.79 -12.61 -10.47
CA ARG A 177 -0.55 -11.83 -10.65
C ARG A 177 -0.85 -10.37 -10.95
N ASN A 178 -1.77 -10.11 -11.89
CA ASN A 178 -2.10 -8.76 -12.30
C ASN A 178 -2.88 -8.02 -11.20
N GLY A 179 -3.74 -8.71 -10.46
CA GLY A 179 -4.39 -8.15 -9.27
C GLY A 179 -3.38 -7.76 -8.18
N ILE A 180 -2.38 -8.60 -7.89
CA ILE A 180 -1.33 -8.25 -6.91
C ILE A 180 -0.40 -7.14 -7.42
N ALA A 181 -0.17 -7.03 -8.73
CA ALA A 181 0.54 -5.88 -9.30
C ALA A 181 -0.24 -4.58 -9.08
N ALA A 182 -1.55 -4.56 -9.37
CA ALA A 182 -2.41 -3.40 -9.13
C ALA A 182 -2.49 -3.03 -7.63
N LEU A 183 -2.46 -4.02 -6.73
CA LEU A 183 -2.37 -3.80 -5.29
C LEU A 183 -1.05 -3.16 -4.86
N ASP A 184 0.06 -3.58 -5.45
CA ASP A 184 1.39 -3.04 -5.14
C ASP A 184 1.47 -1.55 -5.49
N ASP A 185 0.95 -1.16 -6.66
CA ASP A 185 0.84 0.23 -7.10
C ASP A 185 -0.06 1.05 -6.16
N ALA A 186 -1.24 0.52 -5.81
CA ALA A 186 -2.19 1.17 -4.93
C ALA A 186 -1.64 1.37 -3.50
N LEU A 187 -0.93 0.38 -2.96
CA LEU A 187 -0.27 0.48 -1.65
C LEU A 187 0.90 1.47 -1.68
N THR A 188 1.69 1.46 -2.75
CA THR A 188 2.83 2.36 -2.93
C THR A 188 2.36 3.82 -2.92
N ALA A 189 1.25 4.13 -3.60
CA ALA A 189 0.62 5.45 -3.57
C ALA A 189 0.21 5.91 -2.16
N LYS A 190 0.01 4.97 -1.23
CA LYS A 190 -0.34 5.21 0.19
C LYS A 190 0.86 5.04 1.14
N ARG A 191 2.09 4.96 0.62
CA ARG A 191 3.31 4.69 1.40
C ARG A 191 3.21 3.40 2.24
N CYS A 192 2.50 2.42 1.70
CA CYS A 192 2.41 1.06 2.22
C CYS A 192 3.11 0.13 1.22
N LYS A 193 3.48 -1.08 1.64
CA LYS A 193 4.15 -2.04 0.76
C LYS A 193 3.74 -3.48 1.04
N ILE A 194 3.88 -4.33 0.03
CA ILE A 194 3.79 -5.78 0.18
C ILE A 194 5.17 -6.30 0.61
N SER A 195 5.27 -6.94 1.78
CA SER A 195 6.52 -7.58 2.21
C SER A 195 6.79 -8.88 1.47
N TYR A 196 5.73 -9.65 1.22
CA TYR A 196 5.82 -10.97 0.60
C TYR A 196 4.64 -11.19 -0.33
N LYS A 197 4.94 -11.62 -1.55
CA LYS A 197 3.98 -12.04 -2.59
C LYS A 197 4.10 -13.55 -2.74
N ILE A 198 3.02 -14.28 -2.50
CA ILE A 198 3.04 -15.74 -2.49
C ILE A 198 1.94 -16.28 -3.39
N GLY A 199 2.35 -16.75 -4.57
CA GLY A 199 1.47 -17.42 -5.53
C GLY A 199 1.34 -18.92 -5.24
N PHE A 200 0.15 -19.48 -5.50
CA PHE A 200 -0.07 -20.93 -5.49
C PHE A 200 -1.01 -21.35 -6.62
N PRO A 201 -0.86 -22.57 -7.20
CA PRO A 201 -1.72 -23.00 -8.29
C PRO A 201 -3.16 -23.25 -7.81
N ALA A 202 -4.17 -22.99 -8.66
CA ALA A 202 -5.58 -23.16 -8.31
C ALA A 202 -5.94 -24.57 -7.80
N ASN A 203 -5.26 -25.59 -8.33
CA ASN A 203 -5.41 -27.00 -7.96
C ASN A 203 -4.44 -27.48 -6.87
N ALA A 204 -3.78 -26.56 -6.14
CA ALA A 204 -2.77 -26.88 -5.12
C ALA A 204 -3.23 -27.94 -4.11
N LYS A 205 -2.33 -28.85 -3.75
CA LYS A 205 -2.61 -29.90 -2.76
C LYS A 205 -2.69 -29.31 -1.36
N LYS A 206 -3.39 -30.01 -0.45
CA LYS A 206 -3.50 -29.57 0.96
C LYS A 206 -2.12 -29.39 1.63
N SER A 207 -1.17 -30.29 1.34
CA SER A 207 0.19 -30.21 1.87
C SER A 207 0.94 -28.96 1.41
N GLU A 208 0.76 -28.54 0.15
CA GLU A 208 1.38 -27.33 -0.40
C GLU A 208 0.81 -26.08 0.27
N LEU A 209 -0.51 -26.02 0.46
CA LEU A 209 -1.16 -24.91 1.17
C LEU A 209 -0.75 -24.83 2.64
N ILE A 210 -0.57 -25.96 3.32
CA ILE A 210 -0.07 -26.00 4.70
C ILE A 210 1.35 -25.44 4.75
N ASN A 211 2.26 -25.89 3.87
CA ASN A 211 3.63 -25.39 3.83
C ASN A 211 3.68 -23.88 3.55
N LEU A 212 2.84 -23.40 2.63
CA LEU A 212 2.67 -21.98 2.35
C LEU A 212 2.26 -21.21 3.61
N LEU A 213 1.18 -21.64 4.29
CA LEU A 213 0.69 -20.97 5.50
C LEU A 213 1.69 -21.01 6.65
N VAL A 214 2.42 -22.13 6.80
CA VAL A 214 3.53 -22.23 7.77
C VAL A 214 4.60 -21.19 7.47
N SER A 215 4.99 -21.01 6.20
CA SER A 215 5.95 -19.95 5.82
C SER A 215 5.43 -18.54 6.13
N VAL A 216 4.13 -18.29 5.91
CA VAL A 216 3.48 -17.02 6.24
C VAL A 216 3.47 -16.76 7.74
N SER A 217 3.29 -17.79 8.56
CA SER A 217 3.25 -17.62 10.02
C SER A 217 4.59 -17.15 10.62
N TYR A 218 5.71 -17.42 9.94
CA TYR A 218 7.04 -16.92 10.29
C TYR A 218 7.31 -15.48 9.84
N MET A 219 6.42 -14.86 9.05
CA MET A 219 6.60 -13.47 8.60
C MET A 219 6.24 -12.49 9.70
N GLU A 220 6.70 -11.22 9.61
CA GLU A 220 6.36 -10.18 10.60
C GLU A 220 4.93 -9.68 10.45
N SER A 221 4.49 -9.51 9.20
CA SER A 221 3.14 -9.04 8.88
C SER A 221 2.08 -10.04 9.36
N ARG A 222 1.00 -9.51 9.93
CA ARG A 222 -0.22 -10.23 10.27
C ARG A 222 -1.42 -9.76 9.45
N VAL A 223 -1.20 -8.82 8.52
CA VAL A 223 -2.20 -8.39 7.54
C VAL A 223 -2.01 -9.20 6.28
N ILE A 224 -2.97 -10.07 5.99
CA ILE A 224 -2.94 -11.01 4.87
C ILE A 224 -4.05 -10.65 3.90
N ILE A 225 -3.66 -10.36 2.66
CA ILE A 225 -4.58 -10.08 1.55
C ILE A 225 -4.67 -11.36 0.71
N LEU A 226 -5.88 -11.88 0.55
CA LEU A 226 -6.16 -13.14 -0.13
C LEU A 226 -6.93 -12.90 -1.44
N HIS A 227 -6.21 -12.94 -2.55
CA HIS A 227 -6.75 -12.67 -3.88
C HIS A 227 -6.77 -13.94 -4.75
N THR A 228 -7.91 -14.61 -4.76
CA THR A 228 -8.08 -15.93 -5.38
C THR A 228 -9.47 -16.04 -6.02
N GLY A 229 -9.86 -17.26 -6.44
CA GLY A 229 -11.26 -17.63 -6.62
C GLY A 229 -11.85 -18.27 -5.36
N ALA A 230 -13.16 -18.57 -5.40
CA ALA A 230 -13.90 -19.14 -4.27
C ALA A 230 -13.35 -20.48 -3.78
N GLU A 231 -13.20 -21.46 -4.67
CA GLU A 231 -12.73 -22.80 -4.29
C GLU A 231 -11.33 -22.83 -3.67
N PRO A 232 -10.28 -22.27 -4.32
CA PRO A 232 -8.94 -22.25 -3.72
C PRO A 232 -8.90 -21.41 -2.43
N GLY A 233 -9.63 -20.29 -2.37
CA GLY A 233 -9.69 -19.41 -1.20
C GLY A 233 -10.32 -20.09 0.03
N LEU A 234 -11.46 -20.76 -0.14
CA LEU A 234 -12.12 -21.51 0.94
C LEU A 234 -11.25 -22.67 1.46
N LYS A 235 -10.56 -23.38 0.54
CA LYS A 235 -9.62 -24.43 0.91
C LYS A 235 -8.46 -23.88 1.74
N LEU A 236 -7.92 -22.71 1.38
CA LEU A 236 -6.86 -22.04 2.13
C LEU A 236 -7.35 -21.58 3.50
N PHE A 237 -8.53 -20.95 3.60
CA PHE A 237 -9.10 -20.55 4.90
C PHE A 237 -9.33 -21.74 5.83
N SER A 238 -9.81 -22.87 5.31
CA SER A 238 -9.95 -24.10 6.09
C SER A 238 -8.61 -24.54 6.71
N MET A 239 -7.51 -24.45 5.95
CA MET A 239 -6.18 -24.78 6.47
C MET A 239 -5.64 -23.72 7.44
N ALA A 240 -5.88 -22.43 7.16
CA ALA A 240 -5.48 -21.32 8.03
C ALA A 240 -6.16 -21.43 9.40
N ASN A 241 -7.45 -21.81 9.43
CA ASN A 241 -8.17 -22.06 10.67
C ASN A 241 -7.55 -23.22 11.48
N ARG A 242 -7.22 -24.33 10.82
CA ARG A 242 -6.54 -25.48 11.46
C ARG A 242 -5.15 -25.14 12.01
N LEU A 243 -4.47 -24.16 11.43
CA LEU A 243 -3.17 -23.67 11.88
C LEU A 243 -3.27 -22.51 12.88
N ASN A 244 -4.47 -22.22 13.41
CA ASN A 244 -4.75 -21.10 14.32
C ASN A 244 -4.36 -19.72 13.78
N MET A 245 -4.35 -19.55 12.45
CA MET A 245 -4.08 -18.28 11.79
C MET A 245 -5.34 -17.41 11.64
N MET A 246 -6.49 -17.88 12.13
CA MET A 246 -7.76 -17.13 12.24
C MET A 246 -8.00 -16.61 13.67
N GLY A 247 -6.95 -16.60 14.50
CA GLY A 247 -7.00 -16.15 15.89
C GLY A 247 -6.72 -14.65 16.06
N ASN A 248 -6.69 -14.22 17.33
CA ASN A 248 -6.39 -12.84 17.70
C ASN A 248 -5.02 -12.37 17.15
N GLY A 249 -4.97 -11.15 16.63
CA GLY A 249 -3.78 -10.52 16.07
C GLY A 249 -3.63 -10.67 14.56
N TYR A 250 -4.33 -11.62 13.92
CA TYR A 250 -4.40 -11.75 12.47
C TYR A 250 -5.46 -10.84 11.86
N VAL A 251 -5.17 -10.36 10.65
CA VAL A 251 -6.11 -9.63 9.80
C VAL A 251 -6.14 -10.33 8.44
N TRP A 252 -7.33 -10.68 7.99
CA TRP A 252 -7.56 -11.28 6.69
C TRP A 252 -8.47 -10.37 5.86
N ILE A 253 -8.00 -10.00 4.67
CA ILE A 253 -8.78 -9.26 3.68
C ILE A 253 -8.88 -10.14 2.44
N ALA A 254 -10.04 -10.78 2.24
CA ALA A 254 -10.35 -11.50 1.02
C ALA A 254 -10.92 -10.53 -0.01
N THR A 255 -10.55 -10.66 -1.29
CA THR A 255 -11.19 -9.85 -2.33
C THR A 255 -12.65 -10.27 -2.58
N ASP A 256 -13.31 -9.67 -3.55
CA ASP A 256 -14.75 -9.80 -3.79
C ASP A 256 -15.26 -11.22 -4.06
N TRP A 257 -14.39 -12.16 -4.43
CA TRP A 257 -14.75 -13.57 -4.59
C TRP A 257 -15.47 -14.13 -3.36
N LEU A 258 -15.11 -13.69 -2.15
CA LEU A 258 -15.70 -14.21 -0.91
C LEU A 258 -17.14 -13.73 -0.74
N SER A 259 -17.40 -12.43 -0.93
CA SER A 259 -18.77 -11.91 -0.89
C SER A 259 -19.63 -12.50 -2.01
N ALA A 260 -19.07 -12.64 -3.22
CA ALA A 260 -19.74 -13.27 -4.34
C ALA A 260 -20.13 -14.73 -4.08
N TYR A 261 -19.27 -15.49 -3.38
CA TYR A 261 -19.57 -16.85 -2.95
C TYR A 261 -20.64 -16.88 -1.86
N LEU A 262 -20.52 -16.06 -0.82
CA LEU A 262 -21.45 -16.03 0.31
C LEU A 262 -22.85 -15.54 -0.10
N ASP A 263 -22.96 -14.62 -1.05
CA ASP A 263 -24.25 -14.15 -1.59
C ASP A 263 -24.93 -15.21 -2.46
N ALA A 264 -24.15 -15.93 -3.27
CA ALA A 264 -24.66 -16.93 -4.20
C ALA A 264 -25.09 -18.23 -3.51
N ASN A 265 -24.44 -18.65 -2.43
CA ASN A 265 -24.73 -19.93 -1.81
C ASN A 265 -25.81 -19.79 -0.73
N SER A 266 -26.96 -20.42 -0.95
CA SER A 266 -28.10 -20.39 -0.01
C SER A 266 -27.81 -21.01 1.36
N SER A 267 -26.90 -21.99 1.42
CA SER A 267 -26.49 -22.68 2.64
C SER A 267 -24.98 -22.93 2.64
N VAL A 268 -24.22 -22.02 3.24
CA VAL A 268 -22.79 -22.23 3.47
C VAL A 268 -22.60 -23.07 4.74
N PRO A 269 -21.76 -24.12 4.73
CA PRO A 269 -21.54 -24.95 5.91
C PRO A 269 -21.10 -24.11 7.12
N ALA A 270 -21.70 -24.37 8.29
CA ALA A 270 -21.42 -23.62 9.52
C ALA A 270 -19.92 -23.67 9.90
N GLU A 271 -19.27 -24.82 9.69
CA GLU A 271 -17.82 -24.98 9.90
C GLU A 271 -17.02 -23.99 9.02
N THR A 272 -17.40 -23.83 7.76
CA THR A 272 -16.75 -22.90 6.81
C THR A 272 -16.89 -21.45 7.28
N ILE A 273 -18.10 -21.00 7.62
CA ILE A 273 -18.32 -19.62 8.12
C ILE A 273 -17.61 -19.40 9.47
N SER A 274 -17.62 -20.40 10.36
CA SER A 274 -16.94 -20.29 11.66
C SER A 274 -15.43 -20.11 11.51
N GLY A 275 -14.83 -20.71 10.47
CA GLY A 275 -13.42 -20.55 10.14
C GLY A 275 -13.06 -19.23 9.44
N MET A 276 -14.04 -18.35 9.18
CA MET A 276 -13.85 -17.05 8.51
C MET A 276 -14.35 -15.87 9.35
N GLN A 277 -14.57 -16.06 10.65
CA GLN A 277 -15.02 -15.00 11.53
C GLN A 277 -14.01 -13.85 11.61
N GLY A 278 -14.50 -12.64 11.39
CA GLY A 278 -13.71 -11.42 11.41
C GLY A 278 -12.94 -11.11 10.13
N VAL A 279 -13.08 -11.94 9.08
CA VAL A 279 -12.52 -11.65 7.76
C VAL A 279 -13.18 -10.38 7.19
N LEU A 280 -12.38 -9.51 6.59
CA LEU A 280 -12.87 -8.43 5.74
C LEU A 280 -12.97 -8.91 4.29
N THR A 281 -14.02 -8.48 3.61
CA THR A 281 -14.16 -8.67 2.17
C THR A 281 -14.76 -7.43 1.52
N LEU A 282 -14.73 -7.40 0.19
CA LEU A 282 -15.31 -6.34 -0.61
C LEU A 282 -16.48 -6.89 -1.39
N ARG A 283 -17.44 -6.04 -1.73
CA ARG A 283 -18.50 -6.38 -2.68
C ARG A 283 -18.68 -5.20 -3.61
N PRO A 284 -18.68 -5.35 -4.94
CA PRO A 284 -19.01 -4.25 -5.82
C PRO A 284 -20.41 -3.72 -5.47
N HIS A 285 -20.50 -2.41 -5.30
CA HIS A 285 -21.71 -1.77 -4.80
C HIS A 285 -22.77 -1.70 -5.89
N ILE A 286 -23.97 -2.19 -5.58
CA ILE A 286 -25.13 -2.14 -6.46
C ILE A 286 -26.28 -1.40 -5.76
N PRO A 287 -26.71 -0.24 -6.29
CA PRO A 287 -27.81 0.54 -5.74
C PRO A 287 -29.08 -0.28 -5.57
N ASN A 288 -29.88 0.02 -4.55
CA ASN A 288 -31.19 -0.60 -4.41
C ASN A 288 -32.17 0.00 -5.42
N SER A 289 -32.79 -0.85 -6.24
CA SER A 289 -33.74 -0.44 -7.27
C SER A 289 -34.88 -1.44 -7.41
N LYS A 290 -36.02 -0.99 -7.95
CA LYS A 290 -37.16 -1.87 -8.24
C LYS A 290 -36.79 -2.95 -9.27
N ILE A 291 -35.91 -2.63 -10.23
CA ILE A 291 -35.43 -3.57 -11.25
C ILE A 291 -34.62 -4.70 -10.59
N LYS A 292 -33.70 -4.36 -9.69
CA LYS A 292 -32.93 -5.32 -8.89
C LYS A 292 -33.86 -6.25 -8.08
N SER A 293 -34.83 -5.68 -7.36
CA SER A 293 -35.80 -6.47 -6.59
C SER A 293 -36.65 -7.39 -7.46
N ASN A 294 -37.07 -6.94 -8.65
CA ASN A 294 -37.82 -7.76 -9.59
C ASN A 294 -37.00 -8.96 -10.08
N LEU A 295 -35.72 -8.77 -10.42
CA LEU A 295 -34.86 -9.89 -10.83
C LEU A 295 -34.65 -10.88 -9.67
N ILE A 296 -34.38 -10.38 -8.46
CA ILE A 296 -34.29 -11.22 -7.25
C ILE A 296 -35.56 -12.05 -7.05
N SER A 297 -36.75 -11.46 -7.22
CA SER A 297 -38.03 -12.14 -7.01
C SER A 297 -38.30 -13.30 -7.97
N LYS A 298 -37.76 -13.23 -9.20
CA LYS A 298 -37.89 -14.28 -10.21
C LYS A 298 -36.79 -15.34 -10.11
N TRP A 299 -35.72 -15.08 -9.35
CA TRP A 299 -34.49 -15.87 -9.36
C TRP A 299 -34.70 -17.34 -8.98
N SER A 300 -35.50 -17.62 -7.94
CA SER A 300 -35.75 -18.99 -7.47
C SER A 300 -36.40 -19.87 -8.54
N ARG A 301 -37.31 -19.31 -9.33
CA ARG A 301 -37.94 -20.02 -10.45
C ARG A 301 -36.91 -20.30 -11.55
N GLN A 302 -36.04 -19.34 -11.84
CA GLN A 302 -35.00 -19.51 -12.86
C GLN A 302 -33.95 -20.54 -12.42
N SER A 303 -33.47 -20.46 -11.18
CA SER A 303 -32.45 -21.36 -10.67
C SER A 303 -32.92 -22.82 -10.65
N GLN A 304 -34.19 -23.06 -10.35
CA GLN A 304 -34.82 -24.39 -10.47
C GLN A 304 -34.89 -24.88 -11.91
N LYS A 305 -35.26 -24.02 -12.87
CA LYS A 305 -35.37 -24.37 -14.30
C LYS A 305 -34.06 -24.85 -14.90
N TYR A 306 -32.92 -24.38 -14.37
CA TYR A 306 -31.58 -24.67 -14.89
C TYR A 306 -30.74 -25.57 -13.97
N ASN A 307 -31.38 -26.38 -13.10
CA ASN A 307 -30.70 -27.33 -12.20
C ASN A 307 -29.64 -26.70 -11.26
N HIS A 308 -29.87 -25.45 -10.85
CA HIS A 308 -29.01 -24.69 -9.95
C HIS A 308 -29.80 -24.18 -8.74
N SER A 309 -30.72 -24.99 -8.20
CA SER A 309 -31.67 -24.58 -7.13
C SER A 309 -31.02 -23.94 -5.92
N ASP A 310 -29.78 -24.32 -5.63
CA ASP A 310 -29.06 -23.89 -4.43
C ASP A 310 -28.40 -22.51 -4.59
N LEU A 311 -28.34 -22.00 -5.82
CA LEU A 311 -27.73 -20.73 -6.18
C LEU A 311 -28.73 -19.57 -6.14
N ARG A 312 -28.33 -18.52 -5.41
CA ARG A 312 -28.96 -17.21 -5.34
C ARG A 312 -28.22 -16.22 -6.24
N VAL A 313 -28.83 -15.07 -6.49
CA VAL A 313 -28.19 -14.00 -7.23
C VAL A 313 -27.11 -13.35 -6.38
N ASN A 314 -25.92 -13.17 -6.96
CA ASN A 314 -24.86 -12.34 -6.42
C ASN A 314 -24.61 -11.13 -7.34
N THR A 315 -23.62 -10.31 -7.01
CA THR A 315 -23.24 -9.12 -7.78
C THR A 315 -22.95 -9.44 -9.27
N TYR A 316 -22.22 -10.51 -9.56
CA TYR A 316 -21.92 -10.92 -10.93
C TYR A 316 -23.17 -11.30 -11.73
N GLY A 317 -24.18 -11.90 -11.10
CA GLY A 317 -25.46 -12.17 -11.75
C GLY A 317 -26.14 -10.91 -12.29
N PHE A 318 -26.03 -9.78 -11.60
CA PHE A 318 -26.55 -8.49 -12.08
C PHE A 318 -25.75 -7.95 -13.26
N TYR A 319 -24.41 -7.99 -13.20
CA TYR A 319 -23.55 -7.55 -14.31
C TYR A 319 -23.73 -8.40 -15.57
N VAL A 320 -23.86 -9.71 -15.43
CA VAL A 320 -24.10 -10.62 -16.56
C VAL A 320 -25.45 -10.35 -17.20
N TYR A 321 -26.51 -10.17 -16.39
CA TYR A 321 -27.83 -9.79 -16.89
C TYR A 321 -27.74 -8.48 -17.71
N ASP A 322 -27.04 -7.48 -17.19
CA ASP A 322 -26.83 -6.20 -17.88
C ASP A 322 -25.93 -6.31 -19.11
N SER A 323 -25.02 -7.27 -19.16
CA SER A 323 -24.19 -7.53 -20.34
C SER A 323 -25.03 -8.02 -21.51
N VAL A 324 -25.96 -8.95 -21.27
CA VAL A 324 -26.88 -9.45 -22.32
C VAL A 324 -27.81 -8.33 -22.79
N TRP A 325 -28.36 -7.52 -21.87
CA TRP A 325 -29.16 -6.34 -22.24
C TRP A 325 -28.38 -5.29 -23.03
N THR A 326 -27.10 -5.09 -22.70
CA THR A 326 -26.20 -4.20 -23.43
C THR A 326 -26.04 -4.68 -24.88
N VAL A 327 -25.76 -5.97 -25.07
CA VAL A 327 -25.64 -6.56 -26.41
C VAL A 327 -26.97 -6.45 -27.18
N ALA A 328 -28.10 -6.75 -26.54
CA ALA A 328 -29.42 -6.66 -27.17
C ALA A 328 -29.77 -5.24 -27.66
N ARG A 329 -29.57 -4.22 -26.80
CA ARG A 329 -29.78 -2.81 -27.16
C ARG A 329 -28.83 -2.34 -28.26
N ALA A 330 -27.58 -2.78 -28.21
CA ALA A 330 -26.59 -2.46 -29.24
C ALA A 330 -26.95 -3.10 -30.58
N LEU A 331 -27.44 -4.34 -30.58
CA LEU A 331 -27.93 -5.04 -31.77
C LEU A 331 -29.16 -4.35 -32.36
N ASP A 332 -30.12 -3.95 -31.52
CA ASP A 332 -31.32 -3.23 -31.97
C ASP A 332 -30.93 -1.92 -32.68
N ALA A 333 -30.09 -1.11 -32.05
CA ALA A 333 -29.56 0.12 -32.64
C ALA A 333 -28.62 -0.12 -33.84
N PHE A 334 -28.01 -1.30 -33.95
CA PHE A 334 -27.20 -1.70 -35.10
C PHE A 334 -28.09 -2.03 -36.31
N PHE A 335 -29.20 -2.75 -36.10
CA PHE A 335 -30.14 -3.08 -37.16
C PHE A 335 -30.95 -1.88 -37.62
N ASP A 336 -31.34 -0.97 -36.72
CA ASP A 336 -32.01 0.28 -37.08
C ASP A 336 -31.20 1.17 -38.04
N ASP A 337 -29.88 1.14 -37.90
CA ASP A 337 -28.96 1.86 -38.79
C ASP A 337 -28.72 1.16 -40.14
N GLY A 338 -29.40 0.04 -40.41
CA GLY A 338 -29.18 -0.80 -41.60
C GLY A 338 -27.95 -1.71 -41.47
N GLY A 339 -27.57 -2.07 -40.24
CA GLY A 339 -26.60 -3.12 -39.97
C GLY A 339 -27.05 -4.45 -40.58
N SER A 340 -26.12 -5.21 -41.15
CA SER A 340 -26.37 -6.55 -41.66
C SER A 340 -25.28 -7.48 -41.13
N ILE A 341 -25.64 -8.72 -40.82
CA ILE A 341 -24.69 -9.73 -40.40
C ILE A 341 -24.06 -10.33 -41.67
N SER A 342 -22.74 -10.24 -41.78
CA SER A 342 -21.95 -10.83 -42.86
C SER A 342 -20.56 -11.16 -42.35
N PHE A 343 -19.97 -12.21 -42.92
CA PHE A 343 -18.68 -12.72 -42.53
C PHE A 343 -17.76 -12.83 -43.74
N SER A 344 -16.47 -12.60 -43.52
CA SER A 344 -15.42 -12.79 -44.51
C SER A 344 -14.34 -13.74 -44.00
N ASN A 345 -13.81 -14.57 -44.89
CA ASN A 345 -12.74 -15.49 -44.53
C ASN A 345 -11.42 -14.73 -44.41
N ASP A 346 -10.60 -15.07 -43.41
CA ASP A 346 -9.23 -14.57 -43.32
C ASP A 346 -8.28 -15.50 -44.09
N SER A 347 -7.66 -14.99 -45.16
CA SER A 347 -6.75 -15.78 -45.99
C SER A 347 -5.48 -16.25 -45.26
N ARG A 348 -5.17 -15.67 -44.10
CA ARG A 348 -4.06 -16.05 -43.21
C ARG A 348 -4.39 -17.29 -42.36
N LEU A 349 -5.67 -17.54 -42.08
CA LEU A 349 -6.13 -18.69 -41.29
C LEU A 349 -6.33 -19.88 -42.23
N ARG A 350 -5.25 -20.61 -42.51
CA ARG A 350 -5.27 -21.85 -43.28
C ARG A 350 -4.75 -22.98 -42.40
N ASP A 351 -5.39 -24.14 -42.46
CA ASP A 351 -4.84 -25.30 -41.78
C ASP A 351 -3.51 -25.70 -42.44
N ALA A 352 -2.49 -25.94 -41.62
CA ALA A 352 -1.30 -26.64 -42.10
C ALA A 352 -1.73 -28.02 -42.60
N THR A 353 -1.18 -28.51 -43.71
CA THR A 353 -1.53 -29.84 -44.26
C THR A 353 -1.44 -30.92 -43.18
N GLY A 354 -2.58 -31.49 -42.79
CA GLY A 354 -2.69 -32.52 -41.73
C GLY A 354 -2.95 -31.99 -40.31
N GLY A 355 -3.24 -30.69 -40.14
CA GLY A 355 -3.64 -30.09 -38.87
C GLY A 355 -5.04 -30.51 -38.43
N THR A 356 -5.26 -30.59 -37.11
CA THR A 356 -6.54 -30.96 -36.49
C THR A 356 -7.32 -29.75 -35.94
N LEU A 357 -6.79 -28.54 -36.09
CA LEU A 357 -7.43 -27.30 -35.66
C LEU A 357 -8.08 -26.68 -36.89
N HIS A 358 -9.40 -26.48 -36.90
CA HIS A 358 -10.16 -25.94 -38.04
C HIS A 358 -10.08 -24.42 -38.09
N LEU A 359 -8.87 -23.86 -38.19
CA LEU A 359 -8.65 -22.41 -38.13
C LEU A 359 -9.28 -21.68 -39.32
N GLU A 360 -9.35 -22.36 -40.47
CA GLU A 360 -10.05 -21.90 -41.68
C GLU A 360 -11.57 -21.74 -41.52
N ALA A 361 -12.17 -22.34 -40.48
CA ALA A 361 -13.58 -22.14 -40.16
C ALA A 361 -13.82 -20.79 -39.46
N MET A 362 -12.79 -20.18 -38.87
CA MET A 362 -12.92 -18.88 -38.20
C MET A 362 -13.11 -17.76 -39.23
N SER A 363 -14.16 -16.97 -39.02
CA SER A 363 -14.58 -15.92 -39.94
C SER A 363 -14.53 -14.53 -39.28
N ILE A 364 -14.18 -13.51 -40.06
CA ILE A 364 -14.15 -12.12 -39.60
C ILE A 364 -15.57 -11.56 -39.69
N PHE A 365 -16.08 -11.02 -38.58
CA PHE A 365 -17.34 -10.29 -38.59
C PHE A 365 -17.14 -8.89 -39.23
N ASP A 366 -17.60 -8.73 -40.48
CA ASP A 366 -17.31 -7.56 -41.31
C ASP A 366 -17.70 -6.23 -40.66
N LYS A 367 -18.88 -6.21 -40.00
CA LYS A 367 -19.43 -5.03 -39.34
C LYS A 367 -19.21 -5.03 -37.83
N GLY A 368 -18.34 -5.88 -37.31
CA GLY A 368 -18.10 -6.01 -35.87
C GLY A 368 -17.64 -4.73 -35.17
N ARG A 369 -16.82 -3.91 -35.84
CA ARG A 369 -16.41 -2.59 -35.30
C ARG A 369 -17.60 -1.64 -35.13
N LYS A 370 -18.60 -1.69 -36.03
CA LYS A 370 -19.83 -0.89 -35.90
C LYS A 370 -20.68 -1.38 -34.73
N LEU A 371 -20.78 -2.69 -34.51
CA LEU A 371 -21.49 -3.24 -33.36
C LEU A 371 -20.79 -2.84 -32.05
N LEU A 372 -19.46 -2.90 -31.99
CA LEU A 372 -18.68 -2.42 -30.85
C LEU A 372 -18.94 -0.94 -30.53
N GLU A 373 -18.99 -0.08 -31.55
CA GLU A 373 -19.33 1.33 -31.38
C GLU A 373 -20.73 1.52 -30.79
N LYS A 374 -21.69 0.67 -31.18
CA LYS A 374 -23.04 0.68 -30.59
C LYS A 374 -23.01 0.24 -29.13
N ILE A 375 -22.29 -0.84 -28.80
CA ILE A 375 -22.09 -1.32 -27.43
C ILE A 375 -21.54 -0.22 -26.52
N ARG A 376 -20.47 0.48 -26.95
CA ARG A 376 -19.85 1.56 -26.17
C ARG A 376 -20.74 2.78 -25.97
N LYS A 377 -21.76 2.97 -26.80
CA LYS A 377 -22.73 4.08 -26.72
C LYS A 377 -24.00 3.74 -25.97
N VAL A 378 -24.15 2.49 -25.51
CA VAL A 378 -25.31 2.09 -24.72
C VAL A 378 -25.36 2.90 -23.42
N ASN A 379 -26.55 3.38 -23.08
CA ASN A 379 -26.85 4.06 -21.83
C ASN A 379 -28.25 3.62 -21.37
N PHE A 380 -28.31 2.91 -20.26
CA PHE A 380 -29.57 2.50 -19.62
C PHE A 380 -29.37 2.26 -18.13
N THR A 381 -30.49 2.05 -17.42
CA THR A 381 -30.46 1.63 -16.02
C THR A 381 -30.96 0.18 -15.93
N GLY A 382 -30.08 -0.71 -15.47
CA GLY A 382 -30.35 -2.11 -15.24
C GLY A 382 -30.40 -2.47 -13.75
N PRO A 383 -30.54 -3.75 -13.38
CA PRO A 383 -30.43 -4.19 -12.00
C PRO A 383 -29.08 -3.91 -11.33
N SER A 384 -27.96 -3.80 -12.06
CA SER A 384 -26.67 -3.41 -11.46
C SER A 384 -26.53 -1.90 -11.20
N GLY A 385 -27.48 -1.10 -11.71
CA GLY A 385 -27.45 0.36 -11.63
C GLY A 385 -27.38 1.00 -13.02
N HIS A 386 -26.71 2.15 -13.11
CA HIS A 386 -26.52 2.84 -14.37
C HIS A 386 -25.41 2.18 -15.19
N VAL A 387 -25.73 1.71 -16.39
CA VAL A 387 -24.79 1.02 -17.29
C VAL A 387 -24.32 2.01 -18.35
N GLN A 388 -23.05 2.41 -18.23
CA GLN A 388 -22.35 3.27 -19.16
C GLN A 388 -20.85 2.95 -19.09
N PHE A 389 -20.19 2.99 -20.25
CA PHE A 389 -18.76 2.66 -20.37
C PHE A 389 -17.90 3.90 -20.60
N ASP A 390 -16.66 3.86 -20.11
CA ASP A 390 -15.64 4.85 -20.44
C ASP A 390 -14.97 4.55 -21.80
N ALA A 391 -13.94 5.34 -22.14
CA ALA A 391 -13.21 5.18 -23.40
C ALA A 391 -12.44 3.86 -23.50
N SER A 392 -12.10 3.25 -22.36
CA SER A 392 -11.39 1.96 -22.26
C SER A 392 -12.33 0.77 -22.31
N GLY A 393 -13.65 1.00 -22.24
CA GLY A 393 -14.66 -0.07 -22.20
C GLY A 393 -14.98 -0.57 -20.79
N ASP A 394 -14.61 0.17 -19.75
CA ASP A 394 -14.92 -0.14 -18.35
C ASP A 394 -16.19 0.56 -17.88
N LEU A 395 -16.93 -0.09 -16.97
CA LEU A 395 -18.08 0.53 -16.31
C LEU A 395 -17.66 1.78 -15.52
N ILE A 396 -18.38 2.90 -15.72
CA ILE A 396 -18.11 4.14 -14.98
C ILE A 396 -18.55 4.06 -13.51
N HIS A 397 -17.95 4.91 -12.68
CA HIS A 397 -18.24 5.03 -11.24
C HIS A 397 -18.17 3.72 -10.42
N PRO A 398 -17.07 2.95 -10.53
CA PRO A 398 -16.88 1.76 -9.72
C PRO A 398 -16.81 2.13 -8.23
N ALA A 399 -17.55 1.36 -7.43
CA ALA A 399 -17.62 1.52 -5.98
C ALA A 399 -17.75 0.15 -5.31
N TYR A 400 -17.31 0.05 -4.06
CA TYR A 400 -17.29 -1.18 -3.28
C TYR A 400 -17.88 -0.94 -1.90
N GLU A 401 -18.62 -1.92 -1.41
CA GLU A 401 -18.97 -2.09 -0.01
C GLU A 401 -17.81 -2.80 0.69
N ILE A 402 -17.39 -2.27 1.84
CA ILE A 402 -16.46 -2.94 2.72
C ILE A 402 -17.29 -3.75 3.72
N ILE A 403 -17.01 -5.04 3.80
CA ILE A 403 -17.84 -6.01 4.53
C ILE A 403 -16.99 -6.74 5.57
N ASN A 404 -17.58 -6.94 6.74
CA ASN A 404 -17.04 -7.78 7.79
C ASN A 404 -17.88 -9.06 7.93
N VAL A 405 -17.24 -10.22 7.83
CA VAL A 405 -17.87 -11.55 7.98
C VAL A 405 -18.01 -11.87 9.47
N ILE A 406 -19.24 -11.91 9.97
CA ILE A 406 -19.56 -12.11 11.39
C ILE A 406 -20.80 -12.97 11.59
N GLY A 407 -20.78 -13.85 12.60
CA GLY A 407 -21.86 -14.80 12.85
C GLY A 407 -22.11 -15.67 11.62
N ASN A 408 -23.37 -15.77 11.20
CA ASN A 408 -23.78 -16.53 10.01
C ASN A 408 -23.90 -15.67 8.74
N GLY A 409 -23.35 -14.45 8.73
CA GLY A 409 -23.60 -13.51 7.64
C GLY A 409 -22.51 -12.47 7.44
N MET A 410 -22.90 -11.40 6.75
CA MET A 410 -22.04 -10.30 6.33
C MET A 410 -22.63 -8.99 6.83
N ARG A 411 -21.78 -8.13 7.39
CA ARG A 411 -22.13 -6.77 7.81
C ARG A 411 -21.34 -5.75 7.00
N THR A 412 -22.01 -4.86 6.29
CA THR A 412 -21.36 -3.72 5.64
C THR A 412 -20.87 -2.73 6.68
N ILE A 413 -19.59 -2.40 6.66
CA ILE A 413 -18.93 -1.44 7.57
C ILE A 413 -18.64 -0.09 6.91
N GLY A 414 -18.84 0.02 5.59
CA GLY A 414 -18.75 1.27 4.85
C GLY A 414 -18.61 1.02 3.37
N PHE A 415 -18.21 2.08 2.65
CA PHE A 415 -18.12 2.12 1.20
C PHE A 415 -16.80 2.75 0.78
N TRP A 416 -16.34 2.37 -0.40
CA TRP A 416 -15.28 3.02 -1.14
C TRP A 416 -15.80 3.36 -2.53
N SER A 417 -15.41 4.50 -3.08
CA SER A 417 -15.80 4.92 -4.43
C SER A 417 -14.62 5.55 -5.14
N ASN A 418 -14.42 5.21 -6.41
CA ASN A 418 -13.39 5.82 -7.24
C ASN A 418 -13.58 7.33 -7.39
N TYR A 419 -14.82 7.84 -7.28
CA TYR A 419 -15.10 9.27 -7.36
C TYR A 419 -14.46 10.08 -6.22
N SER A 420 -14.49 9.54 -4.99
CA SER A 420 -13.89 10.22 -3.82
C SER A 420 -12.48 9.72 -3.50
N GLY A 421 -12.11 8.53 -3.96
CA GLY A 421 -10.86 7.85 -3.59
C GLY A 421 -10.74 7.56 -2.09
N SER A 422 -11.85 7.60 -1.35
CA SER A 422 -11.87 7.60 0.12
C SER A 422 -12.92 6.64 0.68
N LEU A 423 -12.75 6.25 1.94
CA LEU A 423 -13.69 5.41 2.68
C LEU A 423 -14.78 6.27 3.33
N SER A 424 -16.04 5.84 3.23
CA SER A 424 -17.18 6.56 3.80
C SER A 424 -18.23 5.60 4.37
N THR A 425 -18.98 6.05 5.37
CA THR A 425 -20.19 5.36 5.84
C THR A 425 -21.43 5.70 5.02
N VAL A 426 -21.32 6.68 4.11
CA VAL A 426 -22.40 7.14 3.25
C VAL A 426 -22.34 6.41 1.89
N PRO A 427 -23.49 5.97 1.34
CA PRO A 427 -23.53 5.34 0.02
C PRO A 427 -22.97 6.24 -1.10
N PRO A 428 -22.31 5.67 -2.12
CA PRO A 428 -21.66 6.41 -3.20
C PRO A 428 -22.57 7.40 -3.95
N GLU A 429 -23.85 7.09 -4.12
CA GLU A 429 -24.79 7.90 -4.90
C GLU A 429 -25.03 9.28 -4.28
N ALA A 430 -24.99 9.37 -2.95
CA ALA A 430 -25.09 10.65 -2.26
C ALA A 430 -23.82 11.50 -2.46
N LEU A 431 -22.67 10.87 -2.75
CA LEU A 431 -21.39 11.55 -2.97
C LEU A 431 -21.29 12.16 -4.37
N TYR A 432 -21.91 11.54 -5.37
CA TYR A 432 -21.85 12.02 -6.76
C TYR A 432 -22.51 13.39 -6.97
N SER A 433 -23.40 13.80 -6.07
CA SER A 433 -24.05 15.12 -6.10
C SER A 433 -23.18 16.28 -5.60
N LYS A 434 -22.01 15.98 -5.02
CA LYS A 434 -21.11 16.94 -4.38
C LYS A 434 -19.72 16.91 -5.05
N PRO A 435 -18.91 17.97 -4.94
CA PRO A 435 -17.52 17.91 -5.40
C PRO A 435 -16.75 16.81 -4.65
N PRO A 436 -15.79 16.14 -5.31
CA PRO A 436 -15.07 15.03 -4.71
C PRO A 436 -14.25 15.51 -3.51
N ASN A 437 -14.46 14.88 -2.36
CA ASN A 437 -13.71 15.15 -1.14
C ASN A 437 -12.67 14.04 -0.93
N THR A 438 -11.41 14.35 -1.24
CA THR A 438 -10.28 13.40 -1.15
C THR A 438 -9.53 13.48 0.19
N SER A 439 -10.03 14.28 1.15
CA SER A 439 -9.37 14.47 2.44
C SER A 439 -9.37 13.19 3.28
N LEU A 440 -8.17 12.71 3.65
CA LEU A 440 -7.99 11.54 4.52
C LEU A 440 -8.61 11.73 5.91
N ALA A 441 -8.71 12.98 6.40
CA ALA A 441 -9.26 13.29 7.71
C ALA A 441 -10.76 12.97 7.85
N ASN A 442 -11.48 12.86 6.73
CA ASN A 442 -12.91 12.59 6.70
C ASN A 442 -13.24 11.11 6.45
N GLN A 443 -12.23 10.24 6.35
CA GLN A 443 -12.47 8.82 6.17
C GLN A 443 -13.11 8.22 7.41
N GLN A 444 -14.16 7.43 7.22
CA GLN A 444 -14.88 6.78 8.31
C GLN A 444 -15.39 5.41 7.88
N LEU A 445 -15.22 4.43 8.76
CA LEU A 445 -15.85 3.11 8.70
C LEU A 445 -16.48 2.82 10.07
N TYR A 446 -17.54 2.01 10.07
CA TYR A 446 -18.09 1.43 11.30
C TYR A 446 -17.10 0.44 11.92
N ASP A 447 -17.27 0.18 13.22
CA ASP A 447 -16.43 -0.74 13.97
C ASP A 447 -16.38 -2.14 13.35
N VAL A 448 -15.19 -2.72 13.38
CA VAL A 448 -14.88 -4.04 12.83
C VAL A 448 -14.67 -5.03 13.96
N ILE A 449 -15.25 -6.22 13.82
CA ILE A 449 -14.89 -7.38 14.63
C ILE A 449 -13.82 -8.16 13.87
N TRP A 450 -12.65 -8.28 14.48
CA TRP A 450 -11.48 -8.93 13.91
C TRP A 450 -11.43 -10.42 14.27
N PRO A 451 -10.59 -11.21 13.56
CA PRO A 451 -10.32 -12.59 13.92
C PRO A 451 -9.93 -12.73 15.40
N GLY A 452 -10.38 -13.81 16.04
CA GLY A 452 -10.32 -13.95 17.50
C GLY A 452 -11.42 -13.23 18.28
N GLN A 453 -12.50 -12.78 17.59
CA GLN A 453 -13.69 -12.17 18.19
C GLN A 453 -13.40 -10.89 19.01
N THR A 454 -12.49 -10.05 18.52
CA THR A 454 -12.11 -8.80 19.20
C THR A 454 -12.52 -7.57 18.41
N ALA A 455 -13.00 -6.54 19.09
CA ALA A 455 -13.22 -5.22 18.50
C ALA A 455 -11.93 -4.37 18.48
N GLN A 456 -10.89 -4.81 19.19
CA GLN A 456 -9.62 -4.10 19.21
C GLN A 456 -8.90 -4.28 17.88
N ARG A 457 -8.64 -3.18 17.18
CA ARG A 457 -7.87 -3.16 15.94
C ARG A 457 -6.51 -3.85 16.13
N PRO A 458 -6.20 -4.93 15.37
CA PRO A 458 -4.91 -5.59 15.45
C PRO A 458 -3.80 -4.63 15.03
N ARG A 459 -2.63 -4.80 15.64
CA ARG A 459 -1.42 -4.04 15.30
C ARG A 459 -0.99 -4.25 13.84
N GLY A 460 -1.35 -5.39 13.26
CA GLY A 460 -1.01 -5.77 11.88
C GLY A 460 0.37 -6.40 11.71
N TRP A 461 1.15 -6.52 12.79
CA TRP A 461 2.45 -7.20 12.77
C TRP A 461 2.81 -7.76 14.15
N VAL A 462 3.69 -8.75 14.17
CA VAL A 462 4.34 -9.30 15.37
C VAL A 462 5.80 -9.58 15.09
N PHE A 463 6.62 -9.63 16.14
CA PHE A 463 7.97 -10.18 16.00
C PHE A 463 7.86 -11.66 15.64
N PRO A 464 8.60 -12.13 14.62
CA PRO A 464 8.62 -13.54 14.28
C PRO A 464 9.03 -14.40 15.48
N SER A 465 8.49 -15.60 15.61
CA SER A 465 8.94 -16.55 16.65
C SER A 465 10.41 -16.96 16.47
N ASN A 466 10.94 -16.82 15.26
CA ASN A 466 12.35 -16.94 14.90
C ASN A 466 13.06 -15.58 14.79
N ALA A 467 12.50 -14.50 15.39
CA ALA A 467 13.07 -13.17 15.31
C ALA A 467 14.56 -13.21 15.68
N LYS A 468 15.38 -12.74 14.74
CA LYS A 468 16.82 -12.65 14.92
C LYS A 468 17.09 -11.80 16.16
N GLU A 469 17.81 -12.38 17.13
CA GLU A 469 18.32 -11.63 18.27
C GLU A 469 19.23 -10.50 17.75
N LEU A 470 18.83 -9.24 18.02
CA LEU A 470 19.52 -8.06 17.51
C LEU A 470 20.94 -8.00 18.07
N LYS A 471 21.92 -7.85 17.19
CA LYS A 471 23.34 -7.66 17.56
C LYS A 471 23.62 -6.17 17.75
N ILE A 472 23.67 -5.73 18.99
CA ILE A 472 23.92 -4.34 19.34
C ILE A 472 25.40 -4.14 19.65
N GLY A 473 26.10 -3.38 18.82
CA GLY A 473 27.52 -3.06 18.99
C GLY A 473 27.76 -2.07 20.12
N ILE A 474 28.65 -2.42 21.04
CA ILE A 474 28.97 -1.60 22.21
C ILE A 474 30.48 -1.30 22.22
N PRO A 475 30.91 -0.02 22.28
CA PRO A 475 32.33 0.33 22.30
C PRO A 475 33.00 -0.14 23.58
N ASN A 476 33.95 -1.06 23.46
CA ASN A 476 34.82 -1.51 24.55
C ASN A 476 36.08 -0.62 24.60
N ARG A 477 36.01 0.41 25.43
CA ARG A 477 36.97 1.52 25.47
C ARG A 477 37.88 1.51 26.69
N PHE A 478 39.01 2.21 26.59
CA PHE A 478 39.97 2.34 27.70
C PHE A 478 39.59 3.43 28.71
N SER A 479 39.17 4.60 28.21
CA SER A 479 38.83 5.80 29.00
C SER A 479 37.32 6.04 29.10
N PHE A 480 36.86 6.90 30.03
CA PHE A 480 35.43 7.24 30.24
C PHE A 480 34.53 6.00 30.41
N ARG A 481 34.91 5.12 31.33
CA ARG A 481 34.26 3.83 31.59
C ARG A 481 32.87 3.94 32.21
N GLU A 482 32.53 5.12 32.71
CA GLU A 482 31.22 5.46 33.26
C GLU A 482 30.13 5.45 32.18
N PHE A 483 30.47 5.81 30.95
CA PHE A 483 29.53 5.80 29.82
C PHE A 483 29.25 4.38 29.35
N VAL A 484 30.31 3.60 29.13
CA VAL A 484 30.26 2.21 28.67
C VAL A 484 31.52 1.49 29.13
N THR A 485 31.35 0.32 29.75
CA THR A 485 32.43 -0.59 30.10
C THR A 485 31.95 -2.04 30.03
N LYS A 486 32.90 -2.96 29.82
CA LYS A 486 32.66 -4.39 30.02
C LYS A 486 32.97 -4.75 31.47
N ASP A 487 32.08 -5.48 32.13
CA ASP A 487 32.32 -6.06 33.45
C ASP A 487 33.28 -7.26 33.29
N ASN A 488 34.37 -7.26 34.03
CA ASN A 488 35.40 -8.30 33.95
C ASN A 488 34.97 -9.63 34.59
N VAL A 489 33.96 -9.62 35.49
CA VAL A 489 33.51 -10.80 36.22
C VAL A 489 32.35 -11.47 35.49
N THR A 490 31.33 -10.70 35.11
CA THR A 490 30.13 -11.23 34.44
C THR A 490 30.23 -11.21 32.91
N GLY A 491 31.19 -10.47 32.34
CA GLY A 491 31.29 -10.24 30.91
C GLY A 491 30.18 -9.35 30.33
N SER A 492 29.27 -8.85 31.18
CA SER A 492 28.14 -8.01 30.75
C SER A 492 28.57 -6.55 30.54
N MET A 493 27.92 -5.87 29.61
CA MET A 493 28.16 -4.45 29.38
C MET A 493 27.37 -3.62 30.40
N LYS A 494 28.00 -2.58 30.95
CA LYS A 494 27.43 -1.65 31.93
C LYS A 494 27.83 -0.22 31.61
N GLY A 495 27.12 0.75 32.17
CA GLY A 495 27.42 2.18 32.03
C GLY A 495 26.19 2.98 31.61
N TYR A 496 26.29 4.30 31.68
CA TYR A 496 25.18 5.22 31.45
C TYR A 496 24.44 4.96 30.13
N CYS A 497 25.16 4.72 29.02
CA CYS A 497 24.53 4.50 27.72
C CYS A 497 23.77 3.16 27.65
N ILE A 498 24.22 2.14 28.40
CA ILE A 498 23.54 0.85 28.50
C ILE A 498 22.25 1.00 29.31
N ASP A 499 22.29 1.77 30.39
CA ASP A 499 21.11 2.03 31.22
C ASP A 499 20.06 2.80 30.41
N VAL A 500 20.45 3.84 29.68
CA VAL A 500 19.54 4.58 28.79
C VAL A 500 18.90 3.66 27.75
N PHE A 501 19.68 2.80 27.10
CA PHE A 501 19.17 1.86 26.09
C PHE A 501 18.20 0.84 26.70
N THR A 502 18.54 0.26 27.85
CA THR A 502 17.69 -0.74 28.50
C THR A 502 16.40 -0.13 29.04
N GLN A 503 16.44 1.10 29.57
CA GLN A 503 15.25 1.85 29.97
C GLN A 503 14.38 2.23 28.76
N ALA A 504 14.98 2.65 27.64
CA ALA A 504 14.24 2.92 26.42
C ALA A 504 13.52 1.66 25.89
N LEU A 505 14.18 0.50 25.95
CA LEU A 505 13.56 -0.78 25.60
C LEU A 505 12.44 -1.17 26.58
N ALA A 506 12.58 -0.89 27.88
CA ALA A 506 11.55 -1.19 28.87
C ALA A 506 10.25 -0.39 28.67
N LEU A 507 10.32 0.77 28.00
CA LEU A 507 9.16 1.58 27.63
C LEU A 507 8.45 1.09 26.36
N LEU A 508 9.06 0.17 25.62
CA LEU A 508 8.39 -0.41 24.44
C LEU A 508 7.24 -1.30 24.90
N PRO A 509 6.07 -1.26 24.22
CA PRO A 509 4.93 -2.11 24.56
C PRO A 509 5.14 -3.58 24.15
N TYR A 510 6.38 -3.99 23.87
CA TYR A 510 6.75 -5.32 23.39
C TYR A 510 8.18 -5.68 23.80
N PRO A 511 8.47 -6.97 24.01
CA PRO A 511 9.82 -7.43 24.27
C PRO A 511 10.66 -7.38 22.98
N VAL A 512 11.89 -6.91 23.11
CA VAL A 512 12.91 -6.96 22.05
C VAL A 512 14.05 -7.84 22.54
N THR A 513 14.37 -8.89 21.80
CA THR A 513 15.50 -9.77 22.11
C THR A 513 16.77 -9.21 21.46
N TYR A 514 17.80 -8.97 22.25
CA TYR A 514 19.06 -8.41 21.79
C TYR A 514 20.25 -9.02 22.55
N LYS A 515 21.43 -8.95 21.94
CA LYS A 515 22.70 -9.22 22.61
C LYS A 515 23.68 -8.08 22.36
N PHE A 516 24.48 -7.80 23.37
CA PHE A 516 25.58 -6.86 23.25
C PHE A 516 26.81 -7.53 22.65
N VAL A 517 27.36 -6.91 21.60
CA VAL A 517 28.59 -7.33 20.94
C VAL A 517 29.66 -6.27 21.23
N PRO A 518 30.66 -6.57 22.08
CA PRO A 518 31.71 -5.60 22.40
C PRO A 518 32.60 -5.36 21.18
N PHE A 519 32.93 -4.09 20.93
CA PHE A 519 33.75 -3.65 19.81
C PHE A 519 34.98 -2.87 20.30
N GLY A 520 36.18 -3.38 20.00
CA GLY A 520 37.45 -2.80 20.45
C GLY A 520 38.18 -3.68 21.46
N SER A 521 39.47 -3.37 21.68
CA SER A 521 40.36 -4.15 22.55
C SER A 521 40.16 -3.89 24.05
N GLY A 522 39.56 -2.75 24.42
CA GLY A 522 39.48 -2.28 25.81
C GLY A 522 40.79 -1.70 26.36
N THR A 523 41.90 -1.85 25.64
CA THR A 523 43.20 -1.25 25.95
C THR A 523 43.38 0.12 25.30
N GLU A 524 42.63 0.39 24.24
CA GLU A 524 42.58 1.66 23.51
C GLU A 524 41.13 2.05 23.24
N ASN A 525 40.88 3.33 22.93
CA ASN A 525 39.55 3.76 22.55
C ASN A 525 39.22 3.30 21.12
N PRO A 526 38.04 2.68 20.88
CA PRO A 526 37.71 2.13 19.58
C PRO A 526 37.44 3.21 18.52
N HIS A 527 37.72 2.88 17.25
CA HIS A 527 37.36 3.73 16.11
C HIS A 527 35.86 3.62 15.80
N TYR A 528 35.08 4.60 16.25
CA TYR A 528 33.64 4.66 16.04
C TYR A 528 33.21 4.65 14.56
N ASP A 529 34.03 5.17 13.65
CA ASP A 529 33.74 5.11 12.20
C ASP A 529 33.65 3.65 11.71
N LYS A 530 34.49 2.75 12.23
CA LYS A 530 34.45 1.32 11.91
C LYS A 530 33.24 0.64 12.57
N LEU A 531 32.86 1.05 13.78
CA LEU A 531 31.64 0.55 14.43
C LEU A 531 30.40 0.87 13.59
N ILE A 532 30.34 2.07 13.01
CA ILE A 532 29.24 2.49 12.14
C ILE A 532 29.26 1.74 10.80
N GLN A 533 30.44 1.52 10.22
CA GLN A 533 30.57 0.67 9.02
C GLN A 533 30.06 -0.76 9.25
N MET A 534 30.23 -1.32 10.46
CA MET A 534 29.68 -2.64 10.79
C MET A 534 28.15 -2.64 10.90
N VAL A 535 27.53 -1.50 11.22
CA VAL A 535 26.06 -1.34 11.15
C VAL A 535 25.63 -1.24 9.69
N GLU A 536 26.32 -0.46 8.87
CA GLU A 536 26.07 -0.32 7.43
C GLU A 536 26.21 -1.65 6.68
N SER A 537 27.20 -2.48 7.03
CA SER A 537 27.42 -3.80 6.43
C SER A 537 26.47 -4.89 6.93
N ASN A 538 25.49 -4.55 7.79
CA ASN A 538 24.56 -5.49 8.45
C ASN A 538 25.25 -6.57 9.31
N GLU A 539 26.49 -6.35 9.74
CA GLU A 539 27.16 -7.21 10.72
C GLU A 539 26.57 -7.00 12.12
N LEU A 540 26.21 -5.76 12.43
CA LEU A 540 25.49 -5.31 13.62
C LEU A 540 24.14 -4.73 13.21
N ASP A 541 23.11 -4.97 14.02
CA ASP A 541 21.76 -4.44 13.77
C ASP A 541 21.58 -3.03 14.37
N GLY A 542 22.55 -2.57 15.19
CA GLY A 542 22.60 -1.23 15.77
C GLY A 542 23.82 -1.06 16.67
N ALA A 543 24.04 0.16 17.18
CA ALA A 543 25.14 0.46 18.10
C ALA A 543 24.69 1.40 19.21
N VAL A 544 25.23 1.21 20.43
CA VAL A 544 24.90 2.01 21.61
C VAL A 544 26.19 2.45 22.29
N GLY A 545 26.32 3.75 22.54
CA GLY A 545 27.46 4.35 23.21
C GLY A 545 27.43 5.87 23.13
N ASP A 546 28.51 6.52 23.53
CA ASP A 546 28.74 7.96 23.40
C ASP A 546 29.13 8.35 21.95
N ILE A 547 28.31 7.94 20.99
CA ILE A 547 28.59 8.09 19.57
C ILE A 547 28.21 9.51 19.13
N ALA A 548 29.21 10.35 18.86
CA ALA A 548 28.97 11.69 18.32
C ALA A 548 28.28 11.62 16.95
N VAL A 549 27.17 12.34 16.80
CA VAL A 549 26.45 12.52 15.54
C VAL A 549 27.20 13.53 14.69
N THR A 550 27.71 13.11 13.53
CA THR A 550 28.42 13.97 12.58
C THR A 550 27.87 13.78 11.18
N MET A 551 27.95 14.81 10.32
CA MET A 551 27.45 14.76 8.94
C MET A 551 28.01 13.59 8.13
N LYS A 552 29.27 13.20 8.37
CA LYS A 552 29.89 12.06 7.70
C LYS A 552 29.20 10.73 8.09
N ARG A 553 28.80 10.60 9.36
CA ARG A 553 28.22 9.36 9.90
C ARG A 553 26.75 9.20 9.55
N THR A 554 26.01 10.31 9.45
CA THR A 554 24.58 10.31 9.08
C THR A 554 24.32 9.84 7.66
N VAL A 555 25.35 9.78 6.80
CA VAL A 555 25.23 9.20 5.45
C VAL A 555 25.24 7.66 5.50
N ASN A 556 25.88 7.07 6.51
CA ASN A 556 26.12 5.63 6.61
C ASN A 556 25.15 4.93 7.59
N ALA A 557 24.57 5.68 8.54
CA ALA A 557 23.61 5.14 9.50
C ALA A 557 22.63 6.21 9.97
N ASP A 558 21.42 5.77 10.32
CA ASP A 558 20.41 6.61 10.97
C ASP A 558 20.71 6.74 12.48
N PHE A 559 20.51 7.94 13.02
CA PHE A 559 20.74 8.26 14.44
C PHE A 559 19.44 8.59 15.15
N THR A 560 19.37 8.25 16.44
CA THR A 560 18.33 8.74 17.34
C THR A 560 18.53 10.22 17.65
N GLN A 561 17.52 10.84 18.27
CA GLN A 561 17.71 12.14 18.89
C GLN A 561 18.84 12.06 19.94
N PRO A 562 19.75 13.05 20.02
CA PRO A 562 20.83 13.04 20.99
C PRO A 562 20.24 13.12 22.40
N PHE A 563 20.65 12.20 23.27
CA PHE A 563 20.21 12.15 24.67
C PHE A 563 21.15 12.91 25.63
N ILE A 564 22.31 13.33 25.14
CA ILE A 564 23.25 14.23 25.83
C ILE A 564 23.70 15.29 24.83
N GLU A 565 23.48 16.55 25.17
CA GLU A 565 24.11 17.67 24.46
C GLU A 565 25.56 17.83 24.95
N THR A 566 26.49 18.00 24.01
CA THR A 566 27.89 18.27 24.35
C THR A 566 28.28 19.66 23.89
N GLY A 567 28.93 20.41 24.79
CA GLY A 567 29.54 21.70 24.51
C GLY A 567 31.06 21.61 24.66
N LEU A 568 31.80 22.31 23.81
CA LEU A 568 33.25 22.41 23.92
C LEU A 568 33.61 23.31 25.11
N VAL A 569 34.36 22.76 26.07
CA VAL A 569 34.88 23.51 27.23
C VAL A 569 36.38 23.35 27.31
N ILE A 570 37.07 24.40 27.75
CA ILE A 570 38.52 24.38 27.98
C ILE A 570 38.76 24.17 29.48
N LEU A 571 39.48 23.11 29.82
CA LEU A 571 39.93 22.85 31.19
C LEU A 571 41.38 23.32 31.34
N ALA A 572 41.63 24.27 32.24
CA ALA A 572 42.97 24.77 32.54
C ALA A 572 43.26 24.71 34.05
N PRO A 573 44.49 24.33 34.45
CA PRO A 573 44.86 24.30 35.86
C PRO A 573 44.97 25.71 36.42
N VAL A 574 44.30 25.97 37.54
CA VAL A 574 44.39 27.24 38.26
C VAL A 574 45.54 27.18 39.26
N LYS A 575 46.55 28.03 39.10
CA LYS A 575 47.63 28.21 40.09
C LYS A 575 47.29 29.39 41.01
N ARG A 576 47.33 29.19 42.33
CA ARG A 576 47.20 30.29 43.31
C ARG A 576 48.54 31.03 43.44
N HIS A 577 48.52 32.35 43.28
CA HIS A 577 49.67 33.20 43.58
C HIS A 577 49.77 33.40 45.10
N ILE A 578 50.84 32.92 45.72
CA ILE A 578 51.16 33.18 47.12
C ILE A 578 52.01 34.46 47.16
N THR A 579 51.50 35.53 47.75
CA THR A 579 52.26 36.76 47.99
C THR A 579 53.13 36.58 49.24
N THR A 580 54.45 36.61 49.08
CA THR A 580 55.42 36.45 50.19
C THR A 580 55.49 37.72 51.04
N SER A 581 55.41 37.61 52.37
CA SER A 581 55.46 38.76 53.29
C SER A 581 56.77 39.57 53.24
N TRP A 582 57.84 39.00 52.67
CA TRP A 582 59.14 39.66 52.48
C TRP A 582 59.21 40.54 51.22
N ALA A 583 58.11 40.66 50.47
CA ALA A 583 58.05 41.50 49.27
C ALA A 583 58.39 42.97 49.53
N PHE A 584 58.25 43.47 50.77
CA PHE A 584 58.61 44.85 51.11
C PHE A 584 60.12 45.13 51.12
N LEU A 585 60.98 44.10 51.23
CA LEU A 585 62.43 44.25 51.11
C LEU A 585 62.91 44.21 49.65
N GLN A 586 62.08 43.70 48.75
CA GLN A 586 62.38 43.55 47.32
C GLN A 586 62.71 44.87 46.58
N PRO A 587 62.19 46.05 46.96
CA PRO A 587 62.49 47.31 46.27
C PRO A 587 63.94 47.76 46.35
N PHE A 588 64.72 47.33 47.36
CA PHE A 588 66.12 47.73 47.52
C PHE A 588 67.03 46.51 47.61
N THR A 589 68.23 46.61 47.02
CA THR A 589 69.25 45.57 47.17
C THR A 589 69.74 45.51 48.63
N LEU A 590 70.26 44.36 49.05
CA LEU A 590 70.88 44.21 50.37
C LEU A 590 72.00 45.26 50.57
N GLU A 591 72.75 45.56 49.51
CA GLU A 591 73.78 46.61 49.50
C GLU A 591 73.19 47.99 49.81
N MET A 592 72.07 48.37 49.19
CA MET A 592 71.38 49.65 49.47
C MET A 592 70.93 49.75 50.94
N TRP A 593 70.40 48.66 51.50
CA TRP A 593 70.05 48.61 52.92
C TRP A 593 71.28 48.77 53.83
N CYS A 594 72.38 48.11 53.51
CA CYS A 594 73.65 48.24 54.23
C CYS A 594 74.23 49.66 54.12
N VAL A 595 74.21 50.27 52.92
CA VAL A 595 74.67 51.65 52.69
C VAL A 595 73.82 52.63 53.48
N THR A 596 72.50 52.45 53.52
CA THR A 596 71.59 53.28 54.32
C THR A 596 71.92 53.19 55.80
N GLY A 597 72.17 51.97 56.31
CA GLY A 597 72.61 51.75 57.69
C GLY A 597 74.01 52.32 58.00
N LEU A 598 74.92 52.34 57.03
CA LEU A 598 76.25 52.95 57.20
C LEU A 598 76.17 54.49 57.21
N PHE A 599 75.40 55.07 56.29
CA PHE A 599 75.20 56.52 56.22
C PHE A 599 74.58 57.06 57.51
N PHE A 600 73.66 56.29 58.09
CA PHE A 600 73.07 56.55 59.40
C PHE A 600 74.09 56.72 60.53
N LEU A 601 75.12 55.87 60.56
CA LEU A 601 76.20 55.95 61.54
C LEU A 601 77.10 57.16 61.29
N VAL A 602 77.42 57.43 60.02
CA VAL A 602 78.28 58.56 59.63
C VAL A 602 77.64 59.89 60.02
N VAL A 603 76.36 60.09 59.72
CA VAL A 603 75.62 61.30 60.13
C VAL A 603 75.68 61.49 61.64
N GLY A 604 75.49 60.41 62.40
CA GLY A 604 75.55 60.46 63.87
C GLY A 604 76.91 60.88 64.41
N VAL A 605 77.99 60.38 63.81
CA VAL A 605 79.36 60.78 64.17
C VAL A 605 79.62 62.25 63.82
N VAL A 606 79.18 62.71 62.65
CA VAL A 606 79.34 64.12 62.24
C VAL A 606 78.62 65.07 63.20
N VAL A 607 77.36 64.77 63.55
CA VAL A 607 76.60 65.56 64.52
C VAL A 607 77.31 65.57 65.87
N TRP A 608 77.80 64.42 66.33
CA TRP A 608 78.57 64.35 67.58
C TRP A 608 79.80 65.26 67.55
N VAL A 609 80.60 65.25 66.47
CA VAL A 609 81.78 66.14 66.38
C VAL A 609 81.40 67.62 66.45
N LEU A 610 80.30 68.02 65.80
CA LEU A 610 79.84 69.41 65.76
C LEU A 610 79.24 69.87 67.10
N GLU A 611 78.32 69.09 67.66
CA GLU A 611 77.57 69.45 68.87
C GLU A 611 78.39 69.25 70.15
N HIS A 612 79.34 68.30 70.18
CA HIS A 612 80.16 68.02 71.37
C HIS A 612 80.94 69.25 71.89
N ARG A 613 81.24 70.21 71.02
CA ARG A 613 81.99 71.42 71.42
C ARG A 613 81.12 72.50 72.07
N ILE A 614 79.80 72.51 71.86
CA ILE A 614 78.91 73.61 72.29
C ILE A 614 77.82 73.10 73.23
N ASN A 615 77.30 71.90 73.01
CA ASN A 615 76.12 71.37 73.67
C ASN A 615 76.51 70.39 74.79
N ASP A 616 76.13 70.71 76.02
CA ASP A 616 76.48 69.93 77.20
C ASP A 616 75.78 68.54 77.22
N GLU A 617 74.69 68.35 76.48
CA GLU A 617 74.04 67.04 76.31
C GLU A 617 74.92 66.02 75.55
N PHE A 618 75.89 66.49 74.76
CA PHE A 618 76.84 65.63 74.03
C PHE A 618 78.13 65.35 74.83
N ARG A 619 78.21 65.79 76.09
CA ARG A 619 79.41 65.69 76.96
C ARG A 619 79.30 64.70 78.13
N GLY A 620 78.28 63.83 78.12
CA GLY A 620 78.08 62.77 79.13
C GLY A 620 79.13 61.64 79.10
N SER A 621 78.86 60.56 79.83
CA SER A 621 79.70 59.35 79.82
C SER A 621 79.79 58.73 78.40
N PRO A 622 80.85 57.95 78.07
CA PRO A 622 81.01 57.38 76.72
C PRO A 622 79.79 56.57 76.23
N ARG A 623 79.05 55.94 77.16
CA ARG A 623 77.82 55.20 76.85
C ARG A 623 76.66 56.12 76.50
N GLU A 624 76.49 57.22 77.22
CA GLU A 624 75.45 58.22 76.95
C GLU A 624 75.69 58.86 75.59
N GLN A 625 76.94 59.21 75.27
CA GLN A 625 77.29 59.78 73.97
C GLN A 625 76.93 58.85 72.81
N LEU A 626 77.20 57.55 72.92
CA LEU A 626 76.81 56.57 71.89
C LEU A 626 75.28 56.49 71.74
N ILE A 627 74.54 56.44 72.84
CA ILE A 627 73.07 56.39 72.77
C ILE A 627 72.51 57.66 72.12
N THR A 628 73.02 58.83 72.49
CA THR A 628 72.61 60.11 71.91
C THR A 628 72.93 60.18 70.41
N ILE A 629 74.09 59.66 69.97
CA ILE A 629 74.44 59.53 68.54
C ILE A 629 73.39 58.71 67.78
N PHE A 630 73.09 57.51 68.26
CA PHE A 630 72.15 56.61 67.58
C PHE A 630 70.72 57.16 67.60
N TRP A 631 70.29 57.73 68.74
CA TRP A 631 68.96 58.30 68.88
C TRP A 631 68.76 59.56 68.03
N PHE A 632 69.77 60.42 67.95
CA PHE A 632 69.72 61.61 67.10
C PHE A 632 69.72 61.24 65.62
N SER A 633 70.59 60.32 65.17
CA SER A 633 70.55 59.80 63.79
C SER A 633 69.18 59.19 63.47
N PHE A 634 68.62 58.40 64.40
CA PHE A 634 67.30 57.79 64.24
C PHE A 634 66.21 58.83 64.11
N SER A 635 66.24 59.83 64.98
CA SER A 635 65.33 60.95 64.92
C SER A 635 65.46 61.68 63.58
N THR A 636 66.66 62.04 63.11
CA THR A 636 66.81 62.77 61.83
C THR A 636 66.31 62.02 60.59
N LEU A 637 66.40 60.70 60.56
CA LEU A 637 65.97 59.90 59.40
C LEU A 637 64.45 59.67 59.37
N PHE A 638 63.80 59.74 60.53
CA PHE A 638 62.36 59.47 60.69
C PHE A 638 61.53 60.70 61.10
N PHE A 639 62.15 61.79 61.54
CA PHE A 639 61.53 63.11 61.75
C PHE A 639 61.79 64.00 60.53
N ALA A 640 60.75 64.13 59.71
CA ALA A 640 60.64 65.21 58.75
C ALA A 640 60.59 66.55 59.50
N HIS A 641 61.46 67.51 59.14
CA HIS A 641 61.36 68.90 59.59
C HIS A 641 60.00 69.46 59.14
N SER A 642 59.13 69.82 60.09
CA SER A 642 58.10 70.84 59.89
C SER A 642 58.69 72.16 60.34
N GLU A 643 59.14 72.97 59.36
CA GLU A 643 59.65 74.36 59.45
C GLU A 643 60.56 74.74 60.63
#